data_AF-A0A165TUZ8-F1
#
_entry.id   AF-A0A165TUZ8-F1
#
_cell.length_a   1.000
_cell.length_b   1.000
_cell.length_c   1.000
_cell.angle_alpha   90.00
_cell.angle_beta   90.00
_cell.angle_gamma   90.00
#
_symmetry.space_group_name_H-M   'P 1'
#
loop_
_entity.id
_entity.type
_entity.pdbx_description
1 polymer ?
#
loop_
_entity_poly.entity_id
_entity_poly.type
_entity_poly.pdbx_seq_one_letter_code
_entity_poly.pdbx_strand_id
1 'polypeptide(L)'
;MDVAQLETELLSLVQAGHAIYAVVAIMGTTEHGAVDPLDKVLSLRHKLQDEHGISFLVHCDAAWGGYFASLLHPAPPEYKGGRDLDDGGVYVPHQALSRYTETQLRSMRYADSITVDPHKSGYIPYPAGGLCYKDERLKYLITWTGPYIDGGASDVESMGVYGLEGSKPGAAPVAAYISNEVIGLHRGGYGGLLGEAMFTSVKMYAHWATMTLESDTLIVTPFNMLPAEREGRPVEEVEAQRAFIRRNIVDRPNRELVRDPEAMDLVRKMGSDLSINAFACNFRMSRGGPPNRDVAEASYLNRRIIERLSVSRVDDEACKKSVLLMGSQLDQERYGSCLAGFKQRLGLNPEDPAPLAGLCNVSMTPFPTAGNFVRELADSFRKVAEEEVQNCWKRVHVVPAIHSFIMQGTEDLFLAYLPMFNWGSYRQQLIVSAKLPADVMEAYVRARRERPAAVFSLHTSSKELLSNILQRRSCLVDVHEGLPMLHGIADASNTLYRTQVELMDIIILKHVELHPNPLHSGYPHVMIFFLYGTPKEQHIDHMLLTKDNVQLSSSCVQLDFGPSTERILSEIGSKSALMLVFDDLREHEMQPFGGRHKPDFFAPNRTFRVTLRMDPCLEYGPAALNMRLHESEIGEPVAQGTITLGESVYVDYVHLNRDTVPQLCITPMEQLTRDQLLLSVTNDYQRIVDDLVRIVSHESAGVAPDIEEHILARAALPSKYSLGKASDSQETGTAPSKVHVSRFTIPHPSDAYSRQMTVRNGWKDMFDARVADCRAGN
;
A
#
# COMPACT_ATOMS: atom_id res chain seq x y z
N MET A 1 5.03 -4.74 24.22
CA MET A 1 4.11 -5.63 24.96
C MET A 1 3.37 -4.85 26.04
N ASP A 2 2.06 -5.05 26.18
CA ASP A 2 1.28 -4.56 27.32
C ASP A 2 1.20 -5.65 28.40
N VAL A 3 1.80 -5.40 29.57
CA VAL A 3 1.91 -6.38 30.65
C VAL A 3 0.57 -6.62 31.36
N ALA A 4 -0.33 -5.63 31.37
CA ALA A 4 -1.65 -5.80 31.97
C ALA A 4 -2.55 -6.70 31.11
N GLN A 5 -2.45 -6.56 29.78
CA GLN A 5 -3.11 -7.48 28.86
C GLN A 5 -2.49 -8.88 28.92
N LEU A 6 -1.16 -8.98 29.01
CA LEU A 6 -0.48 -10.26 29.21
C LEU A 6 -0.98 -10.97 30.48
N GLU A 7 -1.06 -10.27 31.61
CA GLU A 7 -1.58 -10.85 32.86
C GLU A 7 -3.00 -11.39 32.70
N THR A 8 -3.88 -10.60 32.07
CA THR A 8 -5.27 -11.00 31.80
C THR A 8 -5.34 -12.27 30.95
N GLU A 9 -4.53 -12.34 29.89
CA GLU A 9 -4.49 -13.48 28.98
C GLU A 9 -3.93 -14.74 29.65
N LEU A 10 -2.84 -14.62 30.41
CA LEU A 10 -2.24 -15.74 31.14
C LEU A 10 -3.21 -16.35 32.15
N LEU A 11 -3.94 -15.52 32.89
CA LEU A 11 -4.95 -15.99 33.85
C LEU A 11 -6.12 -16.68 33.14
N SER A 12 -6.58 -16.13 32.01
CA SER A 12 -7.65 -16.72 31.19
C SER A 12 -7.26 -18.12 30.68
N LEU A 13 -6.05 -18.25 30.12
CA LEU A 13 -5.53 -19.52 29.61
C LEU A 13 -5.42 -20.58 30.71
N VAL A 14 -4.92 -20.20 31.89
CA VAL A 14 -4.80 -21.14 33.02
C VAL A 14 -6.18 -21.56 33.54
N GLN A 15 -7.15 -20.65 33.60
CA GLN A 15 -8.53 -20.99 33.96
C GLN A 15 -9.17 -21.96 32.96
N ALA A 16 -8.82 -21.86 31.69
CA ALA A 16 -9.23 -22.81 30.65
C ALA A 16 -8.46 -24.15 30.69
N GLY A 17 -7.52 -24.32 31.63
CA GLY A 17 -6.74 -25.55 31.80
C GLY A 17 -5.50 -25.63 30.90
N HIS A 18 -5.08 -24.53 30.29
CA HIS A 18 -3.86 -24.48 29.48
C HIS A 18 -2.63 -24.15 30.33
N ALA A 19 -1.60 -24.98 30.23
CA ALA A 19 -0.30 -24.71 30.84
C ALA A 19 0.47 -23.66 30.05
N ILE A 20 1.18 -22.77 30.75
CA ILE A 20 2.01 -21.74 30.14
C ILE A 20 3.46 -22.23 30.10
N TYR A 21 3.97 -22.55 28.91
CA TYR A 21 5.37 -22.99 28.77
C TYR A 21 6.34 -21.82 28.95
N ALA A 22 6.13 -20.74 28.19
CA ALA A 22 7.03 -19.60 28.16
C ALA A 22 6.33 -18.30 27.79
N VAL A 23 6.90 -17.19 28.26
CA VAL A 23 6.63 -15.83 27.77
C VAL A 23 7.88 -15.33 27.07
N VAL A 24 7.71 -14.79 25.86
CA VAL A 24 8.79 -14.22 25.06
C VAL A 24 8.77 -12.70 25.18
N ALA A 25 9.84 -12.12 25.70
CA ALA A 25 10.07 -10.67 25.68
C ALA A 25 11.02 -10.31 24.54
N ILE A 26 10.60 -9.39 23.67
CA ILE A 26 11.40 -8.99 22.50
C ILE A 26 12.30 -7.81 22.89
N MET A 27 13.61 -8.02 22.81
CA MET A 27 14.63 -7.05 23.14
C MET A 27 15.14 -6.40 21.86
N GLY A 28 14.31 -5.54 21.26
CA GLY A 28 14.58 -4.92 19.97
C GLY A 28 13.75 -5.54 18.85
N THR A 29 12.50 -5.08 18.70
CA THR A 29 11.58 -5.59 17.68
C THR A 29 12.07 -5.34 16.25
N THR A 30 11.73 -6.24 15.33
CA THR A 30 12.21 -6.23 13.94
C THR A 30 11.81 -4.99 13.13
N GLU A 31 10.65 -4.42 13.46
CA GLU A 31 10.06 -3.30 12.69
C GLU A 31 10.39 -1.92 13.28
N HIS A 32 10.59 -1.82 14.60
CA HIS A 32 10.72 -0.53 15.31
C HIS A 32 11.85 -0.48 16.35
N GLY A 33 12.60 -1.57 16.53
CA GLY A 33 13.70 -1.62 17.50
C GLY A 33 13.24 -1.40 18.94
N ALA A 34 11.96 -1.63 19.23
CA ALA A 34 11.36 -1.42 20.55
C ALA A 34 11.80 -2.50 21.53
N VAL A 35 11.96 -2.14 22.81
CA VAL A 35 12.35 -3.09 23.86
C VAL A 35 11.17 -3.33 24.80
N ASP A 36 10.77 -4.59 24.95
CA ASP A 36 9.68 -4.97 25.84
C ASP A 36 10.02 -4.73 27.33
N PRO A 37 9.01 -4.50 28.18
CA PRO A 37 9.18 -4.24 29.62
C PRO A 37 9.48 -5.53 30.40
N LEU A 38 10.65 -6.11 30.14
CA LEU A 38 11.10 -7.37 30.72
C LEU A 38 11.13 -7.37 32.25
N ASP A 39 11.51 -6.26 32.89
CA ASP A 39 11.49 -6.11 34.35
C ASP A 39 10.09 -6.38 34.93
N LYS A 40 9.06 -5.87 34.25
CA LYS A 40 7.65 -6.09 34.61
C LYS A 40 7.18 -7.51 34.29
N VAL A 41 7.62 -8.11 33.17
CA VAL A 41 7.31 -9.52 32.85
C VAL A 41 7.87 -10.46 33.93
N LEU A 42 9.10 -10.23 34.37
CA LEU A 42 9.73 -10.99 35.45
C LEU A 42 8.97 -10.81 36.77
N SER A 43 8.56 -9.58 37.08
CA SER A 43 7.76 -9.27 38.27
C SER A 43 6.39 -9.95 38.22
N LEU A 44 5.75 -9.97 37.04
CA LEU A 44 4.49 -10.67 36.82
C LEU A 44 4.63 -12.19 37.04
N ARG A 45 5.72 -12.79 36.55
CA ARG A 45 6.01 -14.21 36.84
C ARG A 45 6.05 -14.48 38.34
N HIS A 46 6.77 -13.67 39.11
CA HIS A 46 6.84 -13.82 40.57
C HIS A 46 5.47 -13.66 41.22
N LYS A 47 4.71 -12.63 40.82
CA LYS A 47 3.34 -12.40 41.30
C LYS A 47 2.45 -13.62 41.06
N LEU A 48 2.43 -14.16 39.84
CA LEU A 48 1.59 -15.31 39.48
C LEU A 48 2.03 -16.60 40.19
N GLN A 49 3.33 -16.76 40.47
CA GLN A 49 3.84 -17.86 41.29
C GLN A 49 3.32 -17.78 42.73
N ASP A 50 3.41 -16.60 43.33
CA ASP A 50 3.06 -16.38 44.74
C ASP A 50 1.53 -16.42 44.96
N GLU A 51 0.75 -15.79 44.09
CA GLU A 51 -0.70 -15.63 44.25
C GLU A 51 -1.50 -16.81 43.70
N HIS A 52 -1.00 -17.48 42.67
CA HIS A 52 -1.75 -18.50 41.92
C HIS A 52 -1.02 -19.83 41.73
N GLY A 53 0.25 -19.94 42.13
CA GLY A 53 1.06 -21.14 41.88
C GLY A 53 1.37 -21.36 40.40
N ILE A 54 1.24 -20.32 39.56
CA ILE A 54 1.46 -20.37 38.11
C ILE A 54 2.89 -19.94 37.81
N SER A 55 3.62 -20.70 37.00
CA SER A 55 4.97 -20.33 36.55
C SER A 55 5.14 -20.58 35.05
N PHE A 56 6.15 -19.95 34.46
CA PHE A 56 6.53 -20.08 33.06
C PHE A 56 7.99 -19.70 32.86
N LEU A 57 8.60 -20.22 31.79
CA LEU A 57 9.92 -19.78 31.34
C LEU A 57 9.85 -18.38 30.76
N VAL A 58 10.90 -17.59 30.92
CA VAL A 58 11.05 -16.30 30.26
C VAL A 58 12.17 -16.41 29.24
N HIS A 59 11.84 -16.25 27.97
CA HIS A 59 12.81 -16.16 26.88
C HIS A 59 12.95 -14.70 26.43
N CYS A 60 14.18 -14.22 26.30
CA CYS A 60 14.46 -12.96 25.63
C CYS A 60 14.82 -13.22 24.18
N ASP A 61 13.99 -12.76 23.25
CA ASP A 61 14.42 -12.61 21.86
C ASP A 61 15.25 -11.33 21.76
N ALA A 62 16.55 -11.45 21.97
CA ALA A 62 17.53 -10.37 21.83
C ALA A 62 18.38 -10.55 20.56
N ALA A 63 17.81 -11.16 19.51
CA ALA A 63 18.52 -11.35 18.25
C ALA A 63 19.08 -10.01 17.72
N TRP A 64 18.28 -8.94 17.77
CA TRP A 64 18.75 -7.59 17.47
C TRP A 64 19.41 -6.89 18.67
N GLY A 65 18.77 -6.88 19.84
CA GLY A 65 19.22 -6.04 20.97
C GLY A 65 20.37 -6.59 21.81
N GLY A 66 20.79 -7.85 21.61
CA GLY A 66 21.74 -8.53 22.49
C GLY A 66 23.10 -7.81 22.60
N TYR A 67 23.70 -7.42 21.46
CA TYR A 67 24.99 -6.72 21.46
C TYR A 67 24.92 -5.31 22.07
N PHE A 68 23.74 -4.68 22.12
CA PHE A 68 23.57 -3.38 22.80
C PHE A 68 23.78 -3.48 24.31
N ALA A 69 23.75 -4.68 24.91
CA ALA A 69 24.14 -4.88 26.29
C ALA A 69 25.61 -4.46 26.58
N SER A 70 26.48 -4.42 25.58
CA SER A 70 27.85 -3.91 25.70
C SER A 70 27.92 -2.46 26.20
N LEU A 71 26.88 -1.64 25.95
CA LEU A 71 26.73 -0.27 26.50
C LEU A 71 26.58 -0.25 28.04
N LEU A 72 26.29 -1.38 28.68
CA LEU A 72 26.09 -1.49 30.12
C LEU A 72 27.38 -1.74 30.89
N HIS A 73 28.42 -2.24 30.22
CA HIS A 73 29.64 -2.73 30.85
C HIS A 73 30.78 -1.70 30.71
N PRO A 74 31.45 -1.29 31.81
CA PRO A 74 32.62 -0.43 31.71
C PRO A 74 33.73 -1.13 30.91
N ALA A 75 34.59 -0.34 30.26
CA ALA A 75 35.79 -0.89 29.65
C ALA A 75 36.73 -1.46 30.74
N PRO A 76 37.46 -2.56 30.47
CA PRO A 76 38.44 -3.09 31.41
C PRO A 76 39.56 -2.07 31.64
N PRO A 77 40.24 -2.07 32.81
CA PRO A 77 41.30 -1.10 33.12
C PRO A 77 42.47 -1.12 32.11
N GLU A 78 42.70 -2.27 31.48
CA GLU A 78 43.70 -2.52 30.43
C GLU A 78 43.38 -1.76 29.13
N TYR A 79 42.11 -1.39 28.91
CA TYR A 79 41.65 -0.76 27.68
C TYR A 79 42.18 0.68 27.60
N LYS A 80 43.17 0.88 26.72
CA LYS A 80 43.75 2.19 26.40
C LYS A 80 43.10 2.85 25.19
N GLY A 81 42.04 2.25 24.64
CA GLY A 81 41.38 2.76 23.45
C GLY A 81 40.46 3.96 23.74
N GLY A 82 40.30 4.80 22.73
CA GLY A 82 39.60 6.06 22.78
C GLY A 82 40.24 6.99 21.75
N ARG A 83 39.46 7.56 20.84
CA ARG A 83 40.01 8.56 19.91
C ARG A 83 40.36 9.80 20.73
N ASP A 84 41.62 10.22 20.68
CA ASP A 84 41.97 11.59 21.04
C ASP A 84 41.14 12.52 20.15
N LEU A 85 40.43 13.46 20.78
CA LEU A 85 39.44 14.31 20.13
C LEU A 85 40.03 15.25 19.07
N ASP A 86 41.35 15.26 18.88
CA ASP A 86 42.10 16.29 18.18
C ASP A 86 42.61 15.93 16.78
N ASP A 87 42.41 14.71 16.25
CA ASP A 87 42.96 14.37 14.92
C ASP A 87 41.91 14.39 13.80
N GLY A 88 42.04 15.35 12.87
CA GLY A 88 41.63 15.15 11.47
C GLY A 88 40.15 15.33 11.05
N GLY A 89 39.25 15.84 11.89
CA GLY A 89 38.02 16.49 11.40
C GLY A 89 36.72 15.68 11.31
N VAL A 90 36.64 14.45 11.84
CA VAL A 90 35.38 13.68 11.94
C VAL A 90 35.13 13.18 13.36
N TYR A 91 34.17 13.79 14.06
CA TYR A 91 33.78 13.42 15.43
C TYR A 91 32.33 12.92 15.46
N VAL A 92 32.10 11.73 16.01
CA VAL A 92 30.77 11.14 16.23
C VAL A 92 30.65 10.75 17.72
N PRO A 93 29.69 11.28 18.47
CA PRO A 93 29.52 10.94 19.89
C PRO A 93 28.84 9.59 20.09
N HIS A 94 29.05 9.02 21.27
CA HIS A 94 28.37 7.80 21.71
C HIS A 94 27.04 8.18 22.35
N GLN A 95 25.94 7.66 21.79
CA GLN A 95 24.61 7.84 22.37
C GLN A 95 24.43 6.91 23.58
N ALA A 96 23.98 7.48 24.69
CA ALA A 96 23.59 6.69 25.86
C ALA A 96 22.21 6.05 25.64
N LEU A 97 22.02 4.86 26.20
CA LEU A 97 20.71 4.22 26.30
C LEU A 97 19.75 5.11 27.10
N SER A 98 18.46 5.04 26.76
CA SER A 98 17.44 5.61 27.64
C SER A 98 17.43 4.84 28.97
N ARG A 99 16.99 5.49 30.05
CA ARG A 99 16.87 4.83 31.37
C ARG A 99 15.96 3.60 31.31
N TYR A 100 14.91 3.67 30.51
CA TYR A 100 14.00 2.54 30.26
C TYR A 100 14.77 1.38 29.61
N THR A 101 15.40 1.63 28.46
CA THR A 101 16.14 0.61 27.70
C THR A 101 17.27 -0.01 28.53
N GLU A 102 18.01 0.80 29.29
CA GLU A 102 19.05 0.32 30.21
C GLU A 102 18.47 -0.64 31.25
N THR A 103 17.33 -0.31 31.85
CA THR A 103 16.65 -1.17 32.84
C THR A 103 16.28 -2.52 32.24
N GLN A 104 15.73 -2.52 31.02
CA GLN A 104 15.30 -3.75 30.35
C GLN A 104 16.48 -4.62 29.92
N LEU A 105 17.54 -4.03 29.33
CA LEU A 105 18.74 -4.78 28.96
C LEU A 105 19.46 -5.35 30.18
N ARG A 106 19.50 -4.64 31.32
CA ARG A 106 20.04 -5.18 32.59
C ARG A 106 19.23 -6.35 33.11
N SER A 107 17.93 -6.38 32.84
CA SER A 107 17.01 -7.42 33.30
C SER A 107 17.15 -8.74 32.52
N MET A 108 17.79 -8.73 31.34
CA MET A 108 18.01 -9.95 30.53
C MET A 108 18.73 -11.06 31.30
N ARG A 109 19.62 -10.72 32.25
CA ARG A 109 20.33 -11.70 33.09
C ARG A 109 19.42 -12.58 33.95
N TYR A 110 18.14 -12.20 34.10
CA TYR A 110 17.17 -12.96 34.88
C TYR A 110 16.29 -13.88 34.02
N ALA A 111 16.29 -13.71 32.69
CA ALA A 111 15.60 -14.60 31.76
C ALA A 111 16.25 -15.99 31.74
N ASP A 112 15.47 -17.02 31.43
CA ASP A 112 15.92 -18.41 31.46
C ASP A 112 16.74 -18.76 30.21
N SER A 113 16.44 -18.09 29.09
CA SER A 113 17.23 -18.17 27.86
C SER A 113 17.18 -16.85 27.07
N ILE A 114 18.21 -16.62 26.25
CA ILE A 114 18.38 -15.42 25.42
C ILE A 114 18.83 -15.83 24.02
N THR A 115 18.09 -15.44 22.99
CA THR A 115 18.58 -15.47 21.61
C THR A 115 19.42 -14.22 21.34
N VAL A 116 20.54 -14.35 20.65
CA VAL A 116 21.40 -13.23 20.24
C VAL A 116 22.03 -13.52 18.88
N ASP A 117 22.03 -12.55 17.96
CA ASP A 117 22.58 -12.76 16.62
C ASP A 117 23.84 -11.93 16.38
N PRO A 118 25.02 -12.57 16.41
CA PRO A 118 26.25 -11.97 15.92
C PRO A 118 26.15 -11.40 14.49
N HIS A 119 25.38 -12.03 13.60
CA HIS A 119 25.18 -11.54 12.23
C HIS A 119 24.20 -10.37 12.06
N LYS A 120 23.61 -9.90 13.17
CA LYS A 120 22.78 -8.69 13.22
C LYS A 120 23.62 -7.55 13.77
N SER A 121 23.40 -7.15 15.02
CA SER A 121 24.09 -6.03 15.66
C SER A 121 25.54 -6.33 16.09
N GLY A 122 26.01 -7.57 15.90
CA GLY A 122 27.39 -7.97 16.14
C GLY A 122 28.35 -7.73 14.96
N TYR A 123 27.87 -7.26 13.80
CA TYR A 123 28.69 -6.97 12.60
C TYR A 123 29.47 -8.18 12.05
N ILE A 124 29.06 -9.40 12.39
CA ILE A 124 29.71 -10.62 11.90
C ILE A 124 28.99 -11.10 10.62
N PRO A 125 29.68 -11.61 9.59
CA PRO A 125 29.01 -12.09 8.39
C PRO A 125 28.07 -13.27 8.66
N TYR A 126 27.00 -13.37 7.87
CA TYR A 126 26.15 -14.56 7.87
C TYR A 126 26.94 -15.82 7.48
N PRO A 127 26.60 -17.01 8.04
CA PRO A 127 25.64 -17.23 9.12
C PRO A 127 26.29 -17.20 10.52
N ALA A 128 25.69 -16.49 11.48
CA ALA A 128 26.09 -16.52 12.89
C ALA A 128 24.94 -16.09 13.83
N GLY A 129 24.23 -17.07 14.39
CA GLY A 129 23.25 -16.90 15.47
C GLY A 129 23.73 -17.51 16.79
N GLY A 130 23.01 -17.26 17.88
CA GLY A 130 23.38 -17.72 19.21
C GLY A 130 22.19 -17.88 20.15
N LEU A 131 22.27 -18.88 21.02
CA LEU A 131 21.32 -19.13 22.11
C LEU A 131 22.09 -19.32 23.41
N CYS A 132 21.75 -18.53 24.42
CA CYS A 132 22.36 -18.59 25.74
C CYS A 132 21.32 -19.08 26.74
N TYR A 133 21.65 -20.12 27.51
CA TYR A 133 20.86 -20.54 28.66
C TYR A 133 21.45 -19.91 29.93
N LYS A 134 20.59 -19.42 30.82
CA LYS A 134 21.03 -18.92 32.13
C LYS A 134 21.60 -20.05 33.00
N ASP A 135 21.02 -21.23 32.86
CA ASP A 135 21.47 -22.46 33.52
C ASP A 135 21.81 -23.48 32.42
N GLU A 136 23.07 -23.90 32.38
CA GLU A 136 23.59 -24.79 31.34
C GLU A 136 22.84 -26.12 31.27
N ARG A 137 22.22 -26.56 32.38
CA ARG A 137 21.52 -27.85 32.46
C ARG A 137 20.28 -27.90 31.55
N LEU A 138 19.74 -26.75 31.15
CA LEU A 138 18.62 -26.68 30.20
C LEU A 138 18.98 -27.29 28.83
N LYS A 139 20.27 -27.32 28.46
CA LYS A 139 20.75 -27.91 27.19
C LYS A 139 20.45 -29.41 27.09
N TYR A 140 20.25 -30.11 28.22
CA TYR A 140 19.95 -31.54 28.23
C TYR A 140 18.49 -31.85 27.94
N LEU A 141 17.56 -30.90 28.10
CA LEU A 141 16.12 -31.11 27.86
C LEU A 141 15.81 -31.43 26.38
N ILE A 142 16.73 -31.11 25.48
CA ILE A 142 16.65 -31.43 24.05
C ILE A 142 17.45 -32.69 23.67
N THR A 143 17.91 -33.44 24.66
CA THR A 143 18.68 -34.68 24.49
C THR A 143 18.00 -35.83 25.23
N TRP A 144 18.41 -37.07 24.93
CA TRP A 144 18.04 -38.25 25.73
C TRP A 144 19.08 -38.60 26.80
N THR A 145 20.02 -37.69 27.09
CA THR A 145 21.10 -37.89 28.07
C THR A 145 20.92 -36.97 29.28
N GLY A 146 21.35 -37.43 30.46
CA GLY A 146 21.47 -36.59 31.66
C GLY A 146 22.88 -36.03 31.82
N PRO A 147 23.09 -35.00 32.66
CA PRO A 147 24.42 -34.50 32.98
C PRO A 147 25.22 -35.60 33.70
N TYR A 148 26.29 -36.11 33.07
CA TYR A 148 27.23 -37.05 33.70
C TYR A 148 28.38 -36.29 34.37
N ILE A 149 28.93 -36.85 35.45
CA ILE A 149 30.14 -36.32 36.10
C ILE A 149 31.32 -36.72 35.22
N ASP A 150 31.87 -35.79 34.43
CA ASP A 150 33.03 -36.05 33.58
C ASP A 150 34.24 -36.46 34.44
N GLY A 151 34.66 -37.72 34.27
CA GLY A 151 35.84 -38.31 34.87
C GLY A 151 37.11 -37.94 34.10
N GLY A 152 37.50 -36.67 34.12
CA GLY A 152 38.87 -36.23 33.78
C GLY A 152 39.13 -35.82 32.32
N ALA A 153 39.66 -34.60 32.19
CA ALA A 153 40.62 -34.01 31.22
C ALA A 153 40.77 -34.46 29.74
N SER A 154 40.10 -35.50 29.21
CA SER A 154 40.27 -35.93 27.80
C SER A 154 39.01 -35.99 26.95
N ASP A 155 37.81 -35.93 27.54
CA ASP A 155 36.55 -35.91 26.78
C ASP A 155 35.98 -34.49 26.75
N VAL A 156 36.36 -33.71 25.72
CA VAL A 156 35.64 -32.46 25.43
C VAL A 156 34.25 -32.85 24.91
N GLU A 157 33.20 -32.59 25.69
CA GLU A 157 31.82 -32.83 25.26
C GLU A 157 31.58 -32.25 23.86
N SER A 158 31.04 -33.08 22.95
CA SER A 158 30.73 -32.63 21.59
C SER A 158 29.59 -31.61 21.63
N MET A 159 29.91 -30.32 21.39
CA MET A 159 28.92 -29.23 21.32
C MET A 159 27.89 -29.39 20.18
N GLY A 160 28.04 -30.38 19.30
CA GLY A 160 27.11 -30.66 18.20
C GLY A 160 25.85 -31.43 18.60
N VAL A 161 25.73 -31.88 19.86
CA VAL A 161 24.54 -32.64 20.33
C VAL A 161 23.53 -31.79 21.10
N TYR A 162 23.90 -30.56 21.47
CA TYR A 162 23.11 -29.67 22.31
C TYR A 162 22.44 -28.55 21.49
N GLY A 163 21.72 -28.92 20.43
CA GLY A 163 21.01 -27.98 19.56
C GLY A 163 20.14 -28.67 18.51
N LEU A 164 19.48 -27.87 17.66
CA LEU A 164 18.65 -28.38 16.56
C LEU A 164 19.50 -28.88 15.37
N GLU A 165 20.63 -28.22 15.13
CA GLU A 165 21.54 -28.53 14.02
C GLU A 165 22.50 -29.67 14.37
N GLY A 166 23.00 -30.36 13.34
CA GLY A 166 24.08 -31.34 13.46
C GLY A 166 25.44 -30.76 13.05
N SER A 167 25.90 -31.08 11.84
CA SER A 167 27.12 -30.49 11.28
C SER A 167 26.99 -28.97 11.16
N LYS A 168 27.96 -28.25 11.74
CA LYS A 168 27.99 -26.78 11.79
C LYS A 168 29.40 -26.25 11.52
N PRO A 169 29.54 -25.11 10.80
CA PRO A 169 30.85 -24.61 10.40
C PRO A 169 31.62 -24.06 11.61
N GLY A 170 32.78 -24.64 11.93
CA GLY A 170 33.66 -24.12 12.99
C GLY A 170 34.16 -22.68 12.76
N ALA A 171 34.13 -22.20 11.51
CA ALA A 171 34.51 -20.83 11.16
C ALA A 171 33.58 -19.76 11.74
N ALA A 172 32.27 -20.03 11.85
CA ALA A 172 31.30 -19.07 12.37
C ALA A 172 31.55 -18.68 13.85
N PRO A 173 31.69 -19.62 14.81
CA PRO A 173 32.03 -19.26 16.19
C PRO A 173 33.43 -18.66 16.33
N VAL A 174 34.40 -19.03 15.47
CA VAL A 174 35.73 -18.39 15.45
C VAL A 174 35.63 -16.93 14.99
N ALA A 175 34.83 -16.62 13.97
CA ALA A 175 34.59 -15.25 13.52
C ALA A 175 33.96 -14.41 14.64
N ALA A 176 32.97 -14.96 15.34
CA ALA A 176 32.34 -14.29 16.48
C ALA A 176 33.31 -14.09 17.65
N TYR A 177 34.13 -15.11 17.97
CA TYR A 177 35.17 -15.01 18.99
C TYR A 177 36.17 -13.90 18.68
N ILE A 178 36.77 -13.91 17.47
CA ILE A 178 37.75 -12.89 17.07
C ILE A 178 37.12 -11.49 17.14
N SER A 179 35.90 -11.32 16.66
CA SER A 179 35.21 -10.03 16.72
C SER A 179 34.99 -9.56 18.15
N ASN A 180 34.55 -10.46 19.05
CA ASN A 180 34.33 -10.15 20.46
C ASN A 180 35.62 -9.79 21.20
N GLU A 181 36.73 -10.49 20.92
CA GLU A 181 38.04 -10.23 21.53
C GLU A 181 38.68 -8.94 21.00
N VAL A 182 38.56 -8.66 19.70
CA VAL A 182 39.19 -7.49 19.06
C VAL A 182 38.41 -6.22 19.36
N ILE A 183 37.08 -6.25 19.23
CA ILE A 183 36.23 -5.07 19.44
C ILE A 183 35.98 -4.87 20.94
N GLY A 184 35.71 -5.95 21.69
CA GLY A 184 35.41 -5.92 23.12
C GLY A 184 33.92 -5.73 23.43
N LEU A 185 33.35 -6.62 24.25
CA LEU A 185 31.94 -6.58 24.69
C LEU A 185 31.70 -5.57 25.85
N HIS A 186 32.18 -4.35 25.69
CA HIS A 186 32.10 -3.27 26.69
C HIS A 186 31.93 -1.88 26.05
N ARG A 187 31.73 -0.84 26.87
CA ARG A 187 31.55 0.57 26.44
C ARG A 187 32.67 1.10 25.55
N GLY A 188 33.91 0.68 25.79
CA GLY A 188 35.04 1.05 24.93
C GLY A 188 35.03 0.41 23.54
N GLY A 189 34.30 -0.70 23.37
CA GLY A 189 34.31 -1.57 22.21
C GLY A 189 33.02 -1.52 21.42
N TYR A 190 32.26 -2.63 21.41
CA TYR A 190 30.95 -2.71 20.79
C TYR A 190 29.99 -1.65 21.33
N GLY A 191 30.11 -1.28 22.60
CA GLY A 191 29.29 -0.21 23.17
C GLY A 191 29.59 1.15 22.53
N GLY A 192 30.84 1.42 22.18
CA GLY A 192 31.22 2.63 21.46
C GLY A 192 30.72 2.59 20.02
N LEU A 193 30.96 1.48 19.31
CA LEU A 193 30.49 1.26 17.93
C LEU A 193 28.97 1.43 17.80
N LEU A 194 28.21 0.73 18.64
CA LEU A 194 26.75 0.82 18.64
C LEU A 194 26.26 2.17 19.17
N GLY A 195 26.99 2.80 20.10
CA GLY A 195 26.72 4.16 20.54
C GLY A 195 26.82 5.19 19.42
N GLU A 196 27.82 5.09 18.53
CA GLU A 196 27.95 5.94 17.33
C GLU A 196 26.81 5.67 16.32
N ALA A 197 26.44 4.41 16.12
CA ALA A 197 25.32 4.03 15.26
C ALA A 197 23.95 4.51 15.81
N MET A 198 23.74 4.44 17.12
CA MET A 198 22.55 4.98 17.79
C MET A 198 22.47 6.49 17.66
N PHE A 199 23.59 7.21 17.83
CA PHE A 199 23.61 8.66 17.64
C PHE A 199 23.22 9.05 16.21
N THR A 200 23.79 8.34 15.23
CA THR A 200 23.39 8.42 13.83
C THR A 200 21.89 8.20 13.64
N SER A 201 21.34 7.16 14.28
CA SER A 201 19.91 6.86 14.21
C SER A 201 19.07 8.02 14.72
N VAL A 202 19.46 8.65 15.84
CA VAL A 202 18.72 9.80 16.39
C VAL A 202 18.84 11.03 15.49
N LYS A 203 20.00 11.25 14.86
CA LYS A 203 20.17 12.33 13.86
C LYS A 203 19.27 12.13 12.65
N MET A 204 19.18 10.91 12.11
CA MET A 204 18.21 10.58 11.04
C MET A 204 16.76 10.78 11.51
N TYR A 205 16.42 10.30 12.70
CA TYR A 205 15.09 10.53 13.31
C TYR A 205 14.74 12.02 13.41
N ALA A 206 15.70 12.88 13.78
CA ALA A 206 15.47 14.31 13.88
C ALA A 206 15.08 14.94 12.52
N HIS A 207 15.67 14.46 11.40
CA HIS A 207 15.19 14.84 10.08
C HIS A 207 13.74 14.38 9.87
N TRP A 208 13.42 13.11 10.10
CA TRP A 208 12.05 12.59 9.93
C TRP A 208 11.02 13.32 10.80
N ALA A 209 11.37 13.66 12.04
CA ALA A 209 10.49 14.34 12.98
C ALA A 209 10.20 15.81 12.63
N THR A 210 11.06 16.42 11.81
CA THR A 210 10.98 17.85 11.46
C THR A 210 10.77 18.11 9.98
N MET A 211 10.80 17.08 9.12
CA MET A 211 10.71 17.23 7.67
C MET A 211 9.42 17.90 7.21
N THR A 212 8.31 17.66 7.93
CA THR A 212 7.02 18.34 7.69
C THR A 212 7.13 19.87 7.80
N LEU A 213 8.08 20.41 8.58
CA LEU A 213 8.31 21.85 8.68
C LEU A 213 9.02 22.42 7.44
N GLU A 214 9.67 21.57 6.65
CA GLU A 214 10.41 21.97 5.44
C GLU A 214 9.61 21.78 4.15
N SER A 215 8.36 21.29 4.23
CA SER A 215 7.53 21.01 3.06
C SER A 215 6.12 21.58 3.22
N ASP A 216 5.63 22.24 2.17
CA ASP A 216 4.24 22.69 2.04
C ASP A 216 3.33 21.59 1.47
N THR A 217 3.87 20.41 1.15
CA THR A 217 3.11 19.31 0.52
C THR A 217 3.24 18.00 1.26
N LEU A 218 4.43 17.65 1.75
CA LEU A 218 4.74 16.40 2.41
C LEU A 218 4.52 16.49 3.91
N ILE A 219 3.95 15.42 4.49
CA ILE A 219 3.88 15.20 5.93
C ILE A 219 4.68 13.93 6.23
N VAL A 220 5.60 14.01 7.17
CA VAL A 220 6.37 12.88 7.68
C VAL A 220 6.14 12.77 9.18
N THR A 221 5.72 11.59 9.64
CA THR A 221 5.48 11.34 11.06
C THR A 221 6.25 10.09 11.47
N PRO A 222 7.25 10.23 12.38
CA PRO A 222 7.89 9.09 13.00
C PRO A 222 6.94 8.29 13.88
N PHE A 223 7.11 6.97 13.87
CA PHE A 223 6.34 6.07 14.71
C PHE A 223 6.58 6.36 16.20
N ASN A 224 7.84 6.46 16.62
CA ASN A 224 8.20 6.93 17.96
C ASN A 224 7.77 8.39 18.13
N MET A 225 7.03 8.65 19.21
CA MET A 225 6.57 9.99 19.57
C MET A 225 7.70 10.84 20.16
N LEU A 226 7.68 12.13 19.87
CA LEU A 226 8.49 13.12 20.58
C LEU A 226 8.13 13.14 22.08
N PRO A 227 9.03 13.58 22.97
CA PRO A 227 8.72 13.68 24.40
C PRO A 227 7.45 14.47 24.71
N ALA A 228 7.22 15.62 24.06
CA ALA A 228 6.01 16.41 24.26
C ALA A 228 4.75 15.65 23.82
N GLU A 229 4.81 14.89 22.71
CA GLU A 229 3.71 14.05 22.25
C GLU A 229 3.39 12.94 23.26
N ARG A 230 4.41 12.23 23.76
CA ARG A 230 4.24 11.16 24.76
C ARG A 230 3.65 11.65 26.08
N GLU A 231 3.98 12.87 26.46
CA GLU A 231 3.47 13.52 27.67
C GLU A 231 2.05 14.08 27.48
N GLY A 232 1.45 13.97 26.28
CA GLY A 232 0.10 14.46 26.01
C GLY A 232 0.01 15.99 26.03
N ARG A 233 1.12 16.69 25.74
CA ARG A 233 1.16 18.16 25.74
C ARG A 233 0.34 18.75 24.58
N PRO A 234 -0.09 20.03 24.68
CA PRO A 234 -0.78 20.72 23.59
C PRO A 234 0.01 20.72 22.27
N VAL A 235 -0.70 20.80 21.15
CA VAL A 235 -0.11 20.76 19.80
C VAL A 235 0.92 21.88 19.61
N GLU A 236 0.69 23.05 20.18
CA GLU A 236 1.61 24.20 20.10
C GLU A 236 2.96 23.89 20.75
N GLU A 237 2.98 23.15 21.87
CA GLU A 237 4.22 22.73 22.54
C GLU A 237 4.94 21.64 21.75
N VAL A 238 4.20 20.72 21.14
CA VAL A 238 4.77 19.69 20.25
C VAL A 238 5.46 20.35 19.04
N GLU A 239 4.80 21.31 18.40
CA GLU A 239 5.35 22.05 17.27
C GLU A 239 6.54 22.94 17.69
N ALA A 240 6.49 23.55 18.87
CA ALA A 240 7.64 24.26 19.44
C ALA A 240 8.84 23.33 19.66
N GLN A 241 8.61 22.09 20.12
CA GLN A 241 9.66 21.09 20.26
C GLN A 241 10.22 20.65 18.90
N ARG A 242 9.38 20.46 17.86
CA ARG A 242 9.85 20.20 16.48
C ARG A 242 10.72 21.35 15.97
N ALA A 243 10.28 22.60 16.15
CA ALA A 243 11.05 23.78 15.75
C ALA A 243 12.38 23.91 16.51
N PHE A 244 12.41 23.55 17.80
CA PHE A 244 13.65 23.46 18.57
C PHE A 244 14.61 22.41 17.99
N ILE A 245 14.13 21.19 17.72
CA ILE A 245 14.93 20.11 17.12
C ILE A 245 15.54 20.57 15.80
N ARG A 246 14.72 21.19 14.94
CA ARG A 246 15.15 21.65 13.63
C ARG A 246 16.29 22.66 13.71
N ARG A 247 16.18 23.63 14.63
CA ARG A 247 17.16 24.71 14.82
C ARG A 247 18.43 24.26 15.53
N ASN A 248 18.29 23.42 16.56
CA ASN A 248 19.37 23.17 17.52
C ASN A 248 20.02 21.79 17.40
N ILE A 249 19.44 20.87 16.62
CA ILE A 249 19.91 19.48 16.53
C ILE A 249 20.20 19.06 15.10
N VAL A 250 19.27 19.24 14.16
CA VAL A 250 19.30 18.60 12.82
C VAL A 250 20.60 18.87 12.05
N ASP A 251 20.92 20.12 11.76
CA ASP A 251 22.12 20.48 10.98
C ASP A 251 23.29 20.92 11.88
N ARG A 252 23.18 20.74 13.21
CA ARG A 252 24.21 21.19 14.15
C ARG A 252 25.44 20.28 14.11
N PRO A 253 26.66 20.82 13.99
CA PRO A 253 27.90 20.04 14.04
C PRO A 253 28.01 19.25 15.35
N ASN A 254 28.46 17.99 15.26
CA ASN A 254 28.50 17.08 16.40
C ASN A 254 29.28 17.65 17.60
N ARG A 255 30.41 18.31 17.37
CA ARG A 255 31.24 18.94 18.43
C ARG A 255 30.51 20.05 19.18
N GLU A 256 29.62 20.77 18.51
CA GLU A 256 28.82 21.83 19.11
C GLU A 256 27.59 21.26 19.82
N LEU A 257 26.94 20.27 19.20
CA LEU A 257 25.76 19.62 19.77
C LEU A 257 26.07 18.96 21.12
N VAL A 258 27.20 18.25 21.25
CA VAL A 258 27.56 17.59 22.51
C VAL A 258 27.85 18.55 23.66
N ARG A 259 28.16 19.82 23.36
CA ARG A 259 28.39 20.87 24.36
C ARG A 259 27.10 21.55 24.82
N ASP A 260 25.98 21.24 24.17
CA ASP A 260 24.66 21.76 24.51
C ASP A 260 23.89 20.75 25.38
N PRO A 261 23.78 20.99 26.70
CA PRO A 261 23.14 20.05 27.60
C PRO A 261 21.63 19.90 27.36
N GLU A 262 20.95 20.96 26.93
CA GLU A 262 19.51 20.94 26.66
C GLU A 262 19.22 20.12 25.41
N ALA A 263 19.96 20.37 24.33
CA ALA A 263 19.82 19.62 23.10
C ALA A 263 20.19 18.14 23.29
N MET A 264 21.27 17.83 24.03
CA MET A 264 21.67 16.44 24.29
C MET A 264 20.70 15.68 25.20
N ASP A 265 20.04 16.35 26.15
CA ASP A 265 18.96 15.73 26.93
C ASP A 265 17.80 15.32 26.02
N LEU A 266 17.44 16.17 25.06
CA LEU A 266 16.41 15.85 24.07
C LEU A 266 16.85 14.71 23.13
N VAL A 267 18.09 14.73 22.62
CA VAL A 267 18.67 13.65 21.79
C VAL A 267 18.53 12.28 22.49
N ARG A 268 18.78 12.20 23.81
CA ARG A 268 18.64 10.96 24.58
C ARG A 268 17.21 10.41 24.68
N LYS A 269 16.21 11.23 24.41
CA LYS A 269 14.79 10.89 24.54
C LYS A 269 14.10 10.68 23.19
N MET A 270 14.79 10.91 22.08
CA MET A 270 14.25 10.83 20.71
C MET A 270 14.61 9.51 20.03
N GLY A 271 13.82 9.12 19.03
CA GLY A 271 14.08 7.94 18.20
C GLY A 271 13.59 6.62 18.79
N SER A 272 13.94 5.55 18.08
CA SER A 272 13.77 4.16 18.53
C SER A 272 14.64 3.83 19.73
N ASP A 273 14.22 2.83 20.53
CA ASP A 273 15.03 2.33 21.64
C ASP A 273 16.39 1.78 21.17
N LEU A 274 16.40 0.99 20.07
CA LEU A 274 17.60 0.35 19.53
C LEU A 274 17.76 0.54 18.00
N SER A 275 17.96 1.78 17.55
CA SER A 275 18.42 2.12 16.18
C SER A 275 17.56 1.69 14.96
N ILE A 276 16.25 1.46 15.14
CA ILE A 276 15.32 1.13 14.04
C ILE A 276 14.19 2.15 14.00
N ASN A 277 14.35 3.22 13.22
CA ASN A 277 13.35 4.27 13.13
C ASN A 277 12.28 3.92 12.09
N ALA A 278 11.07 3.59 12.57
CA ALA A 278 9.90 3.51 11.71
C ALA A 278 9.24 4.89 11.55
N PHE A 279 8.70 5.16 10.37
CA PHE A 279 7.96 6.38 10.06
C PHE A 279 7.03 6.13 8.87
N ALA A 280 6.09 7.04 8.64
CA ALA A 280 5.27 7.02 7.44
C ALA A 280 5.06 8.44 6.91
N CYS A 281 4.71 8.51 5.64
CA CYS A 281 4.38 9.75 4.96
C CYS A 281 2.88 9.89 4.75
N ASN A 282 2.41 11.13 4.77
CA ASN A 282 1.13 11.54 4.24
C ASN A 282 1.37 12.80 3.38
N PHE A 283 0.33 13.32 2.74
CA PHE A 283 0.44 14.53 1.92
C PHE A 283 -0.70 15.49 2.21
N ARG A 284 -0.48 16.76 1.90
CA ARG A 284 -1.52 17.80 1.96
C ARG A 284 -2.30 17.82 0.65
N MET A 285 -3.60 18.06 0.72
CA MET A 285 -4.47 18.10 -0.47
C MET A 285 -4.14 19.27 -1.41
N SER A 286 -3.41 20.27 -0.93
CA SER A 286 -2.86 21.37 -1.71
C SER A 286 -1.64 21.94 -0.94
N ARG A 287 -0.84 22.79 -1.59
CA ARG A 287 0.29 23.47 -0.92
C ARG A 287 -0.20 24.25 0.30
N GLY A 288 0.31 23.92 1.48
CA GLY A 288 -0.09 24.49 2.77
C GLY A 288 -1.51 24.10 3.22
N GLY A 289 -2.19 23.22 2.49
CA GLY A 289 -3.56 22.80 2.77
C GLY A 289 -3.70 21.74 3.87
N PRO A 290 -4.93 21.25 4.10
CA PRO A 290 -5.20 20.19 5.06
C PRO A 290 -4.56 18.86 4.61
N PRO A 291 -4.25 17.95 5.57
CA PRO A 291 -3.79 16.61 5.25
C PRO A 291 -4.85 15.81 4.48
N ASN A 292 -4.40 14.93 3.59
CA ASN A 292 -5.21 13.81 3.12
C ASN A 292 -5.67 12.96 4.32
N ARG A 293 -6.92 12.50 4.29
CA ARG A 293 -7.50 11.67 5.36
C ARG A 293 -7.66 10.19 4.97
N ASP A 294 -7.46 9.85 3.70
CA ASP A 294 -7.63 8.50 3.17
C ASP A 294 -6.37 7.64 3.41
N VAL A 295 -6.52 6.55 4.17
CA VAL A 295 -5.41 5.63 4.51
C VAL A 295 -4.87 4.90 3.28
N ALA A 296 -5.72 4.60 2.29
CA ALA A 296 -5.29 3.92 1.08
C ALA A 296 -4.40 4.82 0.22
N GLU A 297 -4.68 6.12 0.17
CA GLU A 297 -3.87 7.08 -0.57
C GLU A 297 -2.53 7.40 0.13
N ALA A 298 -2.52 7.47 1.47
CA ALA A 298 -1.26 7.54 2.20
C ALA A 298 -0.43 6.26 2.02
N SER A 299 -1.06 5.09 2.04
CA SER A 299 -0.37 3.82 1.78
C SER A 299 0.15 3.72 0.35
N TYR A 300 -0.58 4.27 -0.63
CA TYR A 300 -0.10 4.39 -2.00
C TYR A 300 1.18 5.24 -2.08
N LEU A 301 1.19 6.44 -1.45
CA LEU A 301 2.39 7.28 -1.37
C LEU A 301 3.60 6.53 -0.79
N ASN A 302 3.43 5.87 0.37
CA ASN A 302 4.54 5.17 1.02
C ASN A 302 5.07 4.02 0.15
N ARG A 303 4.20 3.21 -0.48
CA ARG A 303 4.62 2.13 -1.39
C ARG A 303 5.42 2.66 -2.58
N ARG A 304 4.96 3.75 -3.21
CA ARG A 304 5.66 4.40 -4.32
C ARG A 304 7.05 4.89 -3.93
N ILE A 305 7.18 5.48 -2.74
CA ILE A 305 8.47 5.90 -2.20
C ILE A 305 9.38 4.68 -1.99
N ILE A 306 8.87 3.59 -1.42
CA ILE A 306 9.64 2.35 -1.22
C ILE A 306 10.11 1.76 -2.56
N GLU A 307 9.24 1.68 -3.56
CA GLU A 307 9.59 1.16 -4.90
C GLU A 307 10.76 1.95 -5.51
N ARG A 308 10.78 3.28 -5.32
CA ARG A 308 11.87 4.13 -5.82
C ARG A 308 13.14 4.06 -4.98
N LEU A 309 13.02 3.78 -3.69
CA LEU A 309 14.12 3.80 -2.72
C LEU A 309 14.49 2.41 -2.17
N SER A 310 14.14 1.34 -2.86
CA SER A 310 14.52 -0.04 -2.50
C SER A 310 14.90 -0.84 -3.74
N VAL A 311 15.75 -1.86 -3.59
CA VAL A 311 16.08 -2.81 -4.68
C VAL A 311 15.17 -4.02 -4.52
N SER A 312 14.15 -4.12 -5.37
CA SER A 312 13.14 -5.19 -5.31
C SER A 312 13.05 -5.99 -6.61
N ARG A 313 13.56 -5.45 -7.73
CA ARG A 313 13.52 -6.12 -9.04
C ARG A 313 14.91 -6.53 -9.51
N VAL A 314 14.96 -7.48 -10.45
CA VAL A 314 16.23 -7.94 -11.06
C VAL A 314 16.90 -6.83 -11.87
N ASP A 315 16.10 -5.93 -12.44
CA ASP A 315 16.56 -4.78 -13.24
C ASP A 315 16.76 -3.51 -12.41
N ASP A 316 16.53 -3.54 -11.09
CA ASP A 316 16.85 -2.41 -10.22
C ASP A 316 18.36 -2.20 -10.11
N GLU A 317 18.84 -1.06 -10.58
CA GLU A 317 20.23 -0.65 -10.41
C GLU A 317 20.41 0.07 -9.07
N ALA A 318 20.98 -0.62 -8.08
CA ALA A 318 21.24 -0.05 -6.76
C ALA A 318 22.02 1.27 -6.80
N CYS A 319 22.97 1.41 -7.75
CA CYS A 319 23.78 2.61 -7.91
C CYS A 319 23.00 3.86 -8.36
N LYS A 320 21.78 3.71 -8.88
CA LYS A 320 20.90 4.82 -9.28
C LYS A 320 19.99 5.30 -8.14
N LYS A 321 19.91 4.57 -7.03
CA LYS A 321 19.06 4.92 -5.88
C LYS A 321 19.87 5.75 -4.89
N SER A 322 19.42 6.98 -4.63
CA SER A 322 20.12 7.96 -3.78
C SER A 322 20.09 7.59 -2.30
N VAL A 323 19.07 6.85 -1.86
CA VAL A 323 18.95 6.28 -0.52
C VAL A 323 18.25 4.93 -0.63
N LEU A 324 18.65 3.99 0.24
CA LEU A 324 17.99 2.70 0.38
C LEU A 324 17.21 2.66 1.70
N LEU A 325 15.92 2.39 1.60
CA LEU A 325 14.99 2.25 2.73
C LEU A 325 14.25 0.93 2.62
N MET A 326 13.80 0.44 3.78
CA MET A 326 12.94 -0.74 3.85
C MET A 326 11.47 -0.31 3.98
N GLY A 327 10.58 -1.04 3.33
CA GLY A 327 9.14 -0.93 3.56
C GLY A 327 8.67 -1.77 4.73
N SER A 328 7.64 -1.29 5.44
CA SER A 328 6.87 -2.04 6.43
C SER A 328 5.36 -1.83 6.22
N GLN A 329 4.52 -2.76 6.70
CA GLN A 329 3.07 -2.66 6.63
C GLN A 329 2.49 -2.92 8.01
N LEU A 330 1.71 -1.96 8.50
CA LEU A 330 1.06 -2.01 9.79
C LEU A 330 -0.43 -2.28 9.56
N ASP A 331 -0.90 -3.47 9.93
CA ASP A 331 -2.31 -3.84 9.90
C ASP A 331 -2.96 -3.75 11.28
N GLN A 332 -4.29 -3.65 11.25
CA GLN A 332 -5.10 -3.44 12.44
C GLN A 332 -5.10 -4.64 13.39
N GLU A 333 -4.96 -5.86 12.87
CA GLU A 333 -4.94 -7.10 13.65
C GLU A 333 -3.71 -7.16 14.57
N ARG A 334 -2.52 -6.85 14.04
CA ARG A 334 -1.26 -6.91 14.79
C ARG A 334 -1.04 -5.69 15.69
N TYR A 335 -1.44 -4.50 15.25
CA TYR A 335 -1.09 -3.24 15.94
C TYR A 335 -2.23 -2.63 16.76
N GLY A 336 -3.48 -2.98 16.50
CA GLY A 336 -4.64 -2.50 17.26
C GLY A 336 -4.65 -0.98 17.43
N SER A 337 -4.82 -0.52 18.68
CA SER A 337 -4.86 0.90 19.04
C SER A 337 -3.57 1.66 18.76
N CYS A 338 -2.42 0.98 18.68
CA CYS A 338 -1.15 1.60 18.32
C CYS A 338 -1.18 2.16 16.89
N LEU A 339 -1.75 1.40 15.96
CA LEU A 339 -1.92 1.86 14.58
C LEU A 339 -2.96 2.99 14.48
N ALA A 340 -4.07 2.91 15.23
CA ALA A 340 -5.07 3.97 15.27
C ALA A 340 -4.45 5.31 15.73
N GLY A 341 -3.66 5.28 16.82
CA GLY A 341 -2.93 6.46 17.29
C GLY A 341 -1.89 6.97 16.28
N PHE A 342 -1.23 6.07 15.54
CA PHE A 342 -0.27 6.46 14.52
C PHE A 342 -0.95 7.11 13.29
N LYS A 343 -2.07 6.55 12.82
CA LYS A 343 -2.92 7.14 11.77
C LYS A 343 -3.39 8.53 12.16
N GLN A 344 -3.86 8.71 13.40
CA GLN A 344 -4.28 10.00 13.91
C GLN A 344 -3.15 11.05 13.83
N ARG A 345 -1.93 10.69 14.27
CA ARG A 345 -0.75 11.57 14.22
C ARG A 345 -0.29 11.91 12.80
N LEU A 346 -0.62 11.08 11.81
CA LEU A 346 -0.40 11.34 10.39
C LEU A 346 -1.49 12.23 9.74
N GLY A 347 -2.57 12.54 10.47
CA GLY A 347 -3.74 13.24 9.93
C GLY A 347 -4.73 12.35 9.18
N LEU A 348 -4.61 11.03 9.31
CA LEU A 348 -5.49 10.04 8.69
C LEU A 348 -6.69 9.72 9.59
N ASN A 349 -7.68 9.02 9.05
CA ASN A 349 -8.79 8.48 9.83
C ASN A 349 -8.30 7.33 10.76
N PRO A 350 -8.37 7.46 12.10
CA PRO A 350 -7.90 6.42 13.01
C PRO A 350 -8.83 5.20 13.07
N GLU A 351 -10.12 5.36 12.76
CA GLU A 351 -11.13 4.30 12.78
C GLU A 351 -11.11 3.44 11.52
N ASP A 352 -10.35 3.86 10.52
CA ASP A 352 -10.20 3.13 9.27
C ASP A 352 -9.36 1.86 9.53
N PRO A 353 -9.89 0.64 9.32
CA PRO A 353 -9.17 -0.60 9.62
C PRO A 353 -8.10 -0.95 8.59
N ALA A 354 -7.99 -0.21 7.50
CA ALA A 354 -7.07 -0.52 6.41
C ALA A 354 -5.60 -0.53 6.88
N PRO A 355 -4.78 -1.43 6.33
CA PRO A 355 -3.36 -1.44 6.66
C PRO A 355 -2.70 -0.17 6.13
N LEU A 356 -1.72 0.32 6.89
CA LEU A 356 -0.89 1.46 6.54
C LEU A 356 0.48 0.98 6.08
N ALA A 357 0.89 1.32 4.85
CA ALA A 357 2.27 1.17 4.45
C ALA A 357 3.15 2.26 5.09
N GLY A 358 4.34 1.89 5.54
CA GLY A 358 5.32 2.77 6.16
C GLY A 358 6.75 2.40 5.79
N LEU A 359 7.70 3.19 6.26
CA LEU A 359 9.12 3.03 6.00
C LEU A 359 9.88 2.74 7.29
N CYS A 360 10.98 2.02 7.15
CA CYS A 360 11.87 1.66 8.23
C CYS A 360 13.31 2.04 7.87
N ASN A 361 13.96 2.76 8.77
CA ASN A 361 15.38 3.11 8.70
C ASN A 361 16.14 2.40 9.83
N VAL A 362 16.83 1.31 9.48
CA VAL A 362 17.78 0.64 10.38
C VAL A 362 19.14 1.31 10.26
N SER A 363 19.65 1.85 11.37
CA SER A 363 20.92 2.57 11.41
C SER A 363 21.99 1.73 12.09
N MET A 364 22.88 1.15 11.29
CA MET A 364 24.07 0.41 11.75
C MET A 364 25.38 1.07 11.36
N THR A 365 25.35 2.16 10.60
CA THR A 365 26.60 2.80 10.17
C THR A 365 27.07 3.79 11.24
N PRO A 366 28.32 3.68 11.73
CA PRO A 366 28.89 4.66 12.66
C PRO A 366 29.41 5.93 11.94
N PHE A 367 29.41 5.93 10.60
CA PHE A 367 30.06 6.98 9.79
C PHE A 367 29.16 8.13 9.26
N PRO A 368 27.83 8.05 9.16
CA PRO A 368 27.07 8.94 8.27
C PRO A 368 26.82 10.33 8.86
N THR A 369 27.12 10.57 10.14
CA THR A 369 27.05 11.93 10.72
C THR A 369 28.31 12.75 10.44
N ALA A 370 29.33 12.16 9.81
CA ALA A 370 30.48 12.87 9.29
C ALA A 370 30.07 13.77 8.12
N GLY A 371 30.55 15.03 8.10
CA GLY A 371 30.44 15.89 6.92
C GLY A 371 29.02 16.24 6.46
N ASN A 372 28.02 16.16 7.35
CA ASN A 372 26.60 16.44 7.05
C ASN A 372 25.92 15.46 6.06
N PHE A 373 26.47 14.26 5.86
CA PHE A 373 25.92 13.26 4.93
C PHE A 373 24.48 12.82 5.26
N VAL A 374 24.11 12.76 6.55
CA VAL A 374 22.72 12.55 7.00
C VAL A 374 21.73 13.55 6.39
N ARG A 375 22.13 14.82 6.18
CA ARG A 375 21.30 15.82 5.51
C ARG A 375 21.08 15.48 4.03
N GLU A 376 22.14 15.06 3.33
CA GLU A 376 22.06 14.69 1.91
C GLU A 376 21.11 13.50 1.69
N LEU A 377 21.13 12.51 2.60
CA LEU A 377 20.19 11.39 2.59
C LEU A 377 18.75 11.88 2.82
N ALA A 378 18.52 12.77 3.79
CA ALA A 378 17.21 13.32 4.09
C ALA A 378 16.66 14.17 2.93
N ASP A 379 17.50 14.96 2.26
CA ASP A 379 17.11 15.76 1.09
C ASP A 379 16.77 14.89 -0.12
N SER A 380 17.60 13.85 -0.34
CA SER A 380 17.36 12.87 -1.40
C SER A 380 16.03 12.15 -1.19
N PHE A 381 15.73 11.76 0.05
CA PHE A 381 14.43 11.20 0.42
C PHE A 381 13.29 12.21 0.17
N ARG A 382 13.41 13.43 0.70
CA ARG A 382 12.36 14.46 0.59
C ARG A 382 12.02 14.72 -0.87
N LYS A 383 13.03 14.87 -1.73
CA LYS A 383 12.84 15.09 -3.17
C LYS A 383 11.98 13.99 -3.79
N VAL A 384 12.33 12.72 -3.54
CA VAL A 384 11.56 11.58 -4.08
C VAL A 384 10.15 11.56 -3.51
N ALA A 385 9.98 11.80 -2.21
CA ALA A 385 8.67 11.83 -1.58
C ALA A 385 7.78 12.96 -2.16
N GLU A 386 8.31 14.16 -2.35
CA GLU A 386 7.57 15.30 -2.94
C GLU A 386 7.21 15.07 -4.42
N GLU A 387 8.08 14.42 -5.19
CA GLU A 387 7.75 13.95 -6.56
C GLU A 387 6.56 12.98 -6.53
N GLU A 388 6.54 12.01 -5.61
CA GLU A 388 5.41 11.08 -5.48
C GLU A 388 4.14 11.74 -4.93
N VAL A 389 4.25 12.83 -4.14
CA VAL A 389 3.07 13.64 -3.77
C VAL A 389 2.41 14.25 -5.01
N GLN A 390 3.18 14.67 -6.02
CA GLN A 390 2.59 15.17 -7.28
C GLN A 390 1.79 14.08 -7.99
N ASN A 391 2.29 12.83 -7.99
CA ASN A 391 1.56 11.69 -8.53
C ASN A 391 0.28 11.40 -7.73
N CYS A 392 0.32 11.54 -6.41
CA CYS A 392 -0.86 11.42 -5.56
C CYS A 392 -1.91 12.50 -5.90
N TRP A 393 -1.50 13.75 -6.15
CA TRP A 393 -2.43 14.81 -6.57
C TRP A 393 -3.10 14.52 -7.92
N LYS A 394 -2.32 14.10 -8.93
CA LYS A 394 -2.89 13.67 -10.23
C LYS A 394 -3.97 12.61 -10.03
N ARG A 395 -3.74 11.72 -9.06
CA ARG A 395 -4.58 10.59 -8.73
C ARG A 395 -5.82 10.93 -7.90
N VAL A 396 -5.73 11.79 -6.89
CA VAL A 396 -6.85 12.06 -5.96
C VAL A 396 -7.68 13.28 -6.33
N HIS A 397 -7.13 14.26 -7.05
CA HIS A 397 -7.87 15.46 -7.39
C HIS A 397 -8.95 15.18 -8.43
N VAL A 398 -10.16 15.66 -8.14
CA VAL A 398 -11.27 15.67 -9.09
C VAL A 398 -11.08 16.86 -10.02
N VAL A 399 -10.67 16.57 -11.26
CA VAL A 399 -10.43 17.56 -12.32
C VAL A 399 -11.25 17.22 -13.57
N PRO A 400 -11.50 18.18 -14.47
CA PRO A 400 -12.15 17.91 -15.75
C PRO A 400 -11.49 16.75 -16.51
N ALA A 401 -12.29 15.81 -16.98
CA ALA A 401 -11.82 14.58 -17.62
C ALA A 401 -12.72 14.17 -18.78
N ILE A 402 -12.22 13.25 -19.62
CA ILE A 402 -13.07 12.57 -20.61
C ILE A 402 -13.82 11.46 -19.91
N HIS A 403 -15.14 11.57 -19.87
CA HIS A 403 -16.04 10.60 -19.23
C HIS A 403 -16.57 9.62 -20.25
N SER A 404 -16.56 8.33 -19.90
CA SER A 404 -16.82 7.23 -20.85
C SER A 404 -17.90 6.32 -20.32
N PHE A 405 -18.77 5.85 -21.20
CA PHE A 405 -19.93 5.01 -20.88
C PHE A 405 -20.09 3.89 -21.91
N ILE A 406 -20.54 2.71 -21.48
CA ILE A 406 -21.06 1.67 -22.37
C ILE A 406 -22.53 1.95 -22.67
N MET A 407 -22.90 1.86 -23.95
CA MET A 407 -24.26 2.07 -24.43
C MET A 407 -25.06 0.76 -24.41
N GLN A 408 -26.29 0.82 -23.90
CA GLN A 408 -27.23 -0.29 -23.79
C GLN A 408 -28.65 0.17 -24.16
N GLY A 409 -29.47 -0.79 -24.60
CA GLY A 409 -30.85 -0.55 -25.04
C GLY A 409 -30.94 -0.02 -26.47
N THR A 410 -32.06 -0.30 -27.14
CA THR A 410 -32.37 0.17 -28.50
C THR A 410 -33.70 0.92 -28.59
N GLU A 411 -34.62 0.70 -27.65
CA GLU A 411 -35.82 1.53 -27.48
C GLU A 411 -35.48 2.81 -26.71
N ASP A 412 -34.90 2.65 -25.52
CA ASP A 412 -34.35 3.72 -24.69
C ASP A 412 -32.84 3.56 -24.56
N LEU A 413 -32.11 4.66 -24.49
CA LEU A 413 -30.65 4.62 -24.30
C LEU A 413 -30.30 4.64 -22.82
N PHE A 414 -29.59 3.59 -22.40
CA PHE A 414 -28.97 3.47 -21.08
C PHE A 414 -27.45 3.53 -21.22
N LEU A 415 -26.79 4.15 -20.24
CA LEU A 415 -25.36 4.38 -20.21
C LEU A 415 -24.79 3.88 -18.88
N ALA A 416 -23.97 2.85 -18.93
CA ALA A 416 -23.20 2.36 -17.79
C ALA A 416 -21.82 3.03 -17.80
N TYR A 417 -21.52 3.84 -16.80
CA TYR A 417 -20.26 4.55 -16.69
C TYR A 417 -19.08 3.59 -16.54
N LEU A 418 -17.92 3.98 -17.08
CA LEU A 418 -16.66 3.24 -16.95
C LEU A 418 -15.85 3.84 -15.80
N PRO A 419 -15.86 3.27 -14.59
CA PRO A 419 -15.30 3.91 -13.41
C PRO A 419 -13.83 3.50 -13.17
N MET A 420 -13.20 4.13 -12.18
CA MET A 420 -11.90 3.70 -11.64
C MET A 420 -11.86 3.93 -10.13
N PHE A 421 -11.44 2.93 -9.34
CA PHE A 421 -11.30 3.07 -7.88
C PHE A 421 -10.24 4.08 -7.46
N ASN A 422 -9.22 4.17 -8.28
CA ASN A 422 -7.96 4.77 -7.92
C ASN A 422 -7.84 6.22 -8.35
N TRP A 423 -8.71 6.72 -9.23
CA TRP A 423 -8.55 8.02 -9.86
C TRP A 423 -9.75 8.94 -9.60
N GLY A 424 -9.52 10.06 -8.90
CA GLY A 424 -10.57 10.92 -8.32
C GLY A 424 -11.70 11.29 -9.28
N SER A 425 -11.38 11.72 -10.50
CA SER A 425 -12.38 12.07 -11.53
C SER A 425 -13.28 10.91 -11.99
N TYR A 426 -12.96 9.66 -11.64
CA TYR A 426 -13.65 8.45 -12.07
C TYR A 426 -14.17 7.58 -10.90
N ARG A 427 -14.06 8.05 -9.65
CA ARG A 427 -14.42 7.33 -8.41
C ARG A 427 -15.92 7.27 -8.12
N GLN A 428 -16.69 6.83 -9.11
CA GLN A 428 -18.13 6.70 -8.99
C GLN A 428 -18.65 5.69 -9.99
N GLN A 429 -19.53 4.80 -9.54
CA GLN A 429 -20.32 3.96 -10.43
C GLN A 429 -21.64 4.67 -10.73
N LEU A 430 -21.96 4.81 -12.01
CA LEU A 430 -23.07 5.63 -12.47
C LEU A 430 -23.79 4.92 -13.62
N ILE A 431 -25.11 4.83 -13.52
CA ILE A 431 -26.00 4.37 -14.58
C ILE A 431 -27.01 5.47 -14.85
N VAL A 432 -27.13 5.89 -16.11
CA VAL A 432 -28.08 6.93 -16.53
C VAL A 432 -28.90 6.47 -17.74
N SER A 433 -30.10 7.00 -17.90
CA SER A 433 -30.79 7.01 -19.20
C SER A 433 -30.64 8.40 -19.85
N ALA A 434 -30.59 8.47 -21.17
CA ALA A 434 -30.42 9.73 -21.89
C ALA A 434 -31.02 9.65 -23.31
N LYS A 435 -30.96 10.76 -24.05
CA LYS A 435 -31.40 10.82 -25.45
C LYS A 435 -30.30 11.30 -26.38
N LEU A 436 -30.22 10.67 -27.54
CA LEU A 436 -29.43 11.12 -28.68
C LEU A 436 -30.36 11.70 -29.76
N PRO A 437 -29.83 12.50 -30.71
CA PRO A 437 -30.56 12.88 -31.92
C PRO A 437 -31.07 11.65 -32.66
N ALA A 438 -32.25 11.75 -33.27
CA ALA A 438 -32.94 10.61 -33.86
C ALA A 438 -32.11 9.88 -34.92
N ASP A 439 -31.39 10.62 -35.78
CA ASP A 439 -30.53 10.06 -36.82
C ASP A 439 -29.35 9.28 -36.23
N VAL A 440 -28.78 9.73 -35.12
CA VAL A 440 -27.69 9.05 -34.41
C VAL A 440 -28.21 7.80 -33.70
N MET A 441 -29.37 7.89 -33.04
CA MET A 441 -29.99 6.74 -32.39
C MET A 441 -30.38 5.67 -33.42
N GLU A 442 -30.96 6.04 -34.55
CA GLU A 442 -31.28 5.11 -35.65
C GLU A 442 -30.02 4.43 -36.21
N ALA A 443 -28.92 5.17 -36.36
CA ALA A 443 -27.64 4.61 -36.79
C ALA A 443 -27.09 3.61 -35.76
N TYR A 444 -27.18 3.93 -34.47
CA TYR A 444 -26.80 3.04 -33.38
C TYR A 444 -27.65 1.77 -33.34
N VAL A 445 -28.97 1.89 -33.44
CA VAL A 445 -29.89 0.74 -33.49
C VAL A 445 -29.60 -0.16 -34.68
N ARG A 446 -29.31 0.42 -35.85
CA ARG A 446 -28.90 -0.35 -37.04
C ARG A 446 -27.60 -1.10 -36.80
N ALA A 447 -26.58 -0.41 -36.30
CA ALA A 447 -25.28 -1.02 -36.01
C ALA A 447 -25.39 -2.15 -34.97
N ARG A 448 -26.21 -1.96 -33.92
CA ARG A 448 -26.49 -2.98 -32.92
C ARG A 448 -27.18 -4.22 -33.51
N ARG A 449 -28.12 -4.04 -34.43
CA ARG A 449 -28.78 -5.17 -35.12
C ARG A 449 -27.81 -5.94 -36.03
N GLU A 450 -26.92 -5.23 -36.71
CA GLU A 450 -25.89 -5.84 -37.56
C GLU A 450 -24.83 -6.58 -36.75
N ARG A 451 -24.49 -6.07 -35.56
CA ARG A 451 -23.47 -6.64 -34.67
C ARG A 451 -23.99 -6.68 -33.23
N PRO A 452 -24.83 -7.68 -32.89
CA PRO A 452 -25.47 -7.74 -31.56
C PRO A 452 -24.48 -7.93 -30.41
N ALA A 453 -23.36 -8.61 -30.66
CA ALA A 453 -22.30 -8.82 -29.69
C ALA A 453 -21.31 -7.65 -29.52
N ALA A 454 -21.34 -6.65 -30.40
CA ALA A 454 -20.40 -5.53 -30.32
C ALA A 454 -20.67 -4.66 -29.09
N VAL A 455 -19.62 -4.17 -28.44
CA VAL A 455 -19.75 -3.15 -27.40
C VAL A 455 -19.74 -1.79 -28.06
N PHE A 456 -20.65 -0.90 -27.68
CA PHE A 456 -20.67 0.49 -28.14
C PHE A 456 -20.46 1.40 -26.94
N SER A 457 -19.77 2.51 -27.15
CA SER A 457 -19.47 3.43 -26.08
C SER A 457 -19.63 4.89 -26.49
N LEU A 458 -19.82 5.71 -25.48
CA LEU A 458 -20.06 7.14 -25.58
C LEU A 458 -19.06 7.86 -24.67
N HIS A 459 -18.40 8.88 -25.20
CA HIS A 459 -17.33 9.61 -24.51
C HIS A 459 -17.60 11.10 -24.59
N THR A 460 -17.36 11.87 -23.54
CA THR A 460 -17.46 13.34 -23.66
C THR A 460 -16.46 13.85 -24.68
N SER A 461 -16.89 14.73 -25.58
CA SER A 461 -16.01 15.22 -26.65
C SER A 461 -14.91 16.17 -26.16
N SER A 462 -15.02 16.63 -24.91
CA SER A 462 -14.03 17.47 -24.23
C SER A 462 -13.97 17.12 -22.75
N LYS A 463 -12.90 17.59 -22.08
CA LYS A 463 -12.73 17.42 -20.64
C LYS A 463 -13.73 18.30 -19.90
N GLU A 464 -14.54 17.69 -19.06
CA GLU A 464 -15.50 18.40 -18.19
C GLU A 464 -15.59 17.70 -16.83
N LEU A 465 -16.11 18.38 -15.81
CA LEU A 465 -16.45 17.72 -14.54
C LEU A 465 -17.75 16.93 -14.70
N LEU A 466 -17.77 15.67 -14.27
CA LEU A 466 -18.98 14.85 -14.33
C LEU A 466 -20.15 15.49 -13.57
N SER A 467 -19.88 16.13 -12.44
CA SER A 467 -20.90 16.84 -11.65
C SER A 467 -21.61 17.92 -12.47
N ASN A 468 -20.88 18.65 -13.33
CA ASN A 468 -21.46 19.68 -14.17
C ASN A 468 -22.35 19.07 -15.26
N ILE A 469 -21.93 17.95 -15.86
CA ILE A 469 -22.72 17.21 -16.85
C ILE A 469 -24.03 16.72 -16.22
N LEU A 470 -23.95 16.10 -15.04
CA LEU A 470 -25.12 15.59 -14.33
C LEU A 470 -26.07 16.69 -13.90
N GLN A 471 -25.55 17.85 -13.46
CA GLN A 471 -26.36 19.00 -13.10
C GLN A 471 -27.05 19.64 -14.30
N ARG A 472 -26.32 19.80 -15.42
CA ARG A 472 -26.85 20.37 -16.67
C ARG A 472 -27.78 19.39 -17.39
N ARG A 473 -27.62 18.10 -17.13
CA ARG A 473 -28.35 16.98 -17.77
C ARG A 473 -28.12 16.88 -19.28
N SER A 474 -27.00 17.42 -19.76
CA SER A 474 -26.58 17.33 -21.15
C SER A 474 -25.07 17.55 -21.33
N CYS A 475 -24.50 17.02 -22.40
CA CYS A 475 -23.13 17.28 -22.83
C CYS A 475 -22.93 16.92 -24.32
N LEU A 476 -21.79 17.34 -24.88
CA LEU A 476 -21.36 16.90 -26.21
C LEU A 476 -20.53 15.61 -26.08
N VAL A 477 -20.83 14.65 -26.95
CA VAL A 477 -20.25 13.31 -26.89
C VAL A 477 -19.81 12.80 -28.25
N ASP A 478 -18.84 11.91 -28.23
CA ASP A 478 -18.40 11.10 -29.35
C ASP A 478 -18.89 9.66 -29.13
N VAL A 479 -19.56 9.09 -30.13
CA VAL A 479 -20.13 7.74 -30.14
C VAL A 479 -19.25 6.83 -30.97
N HIS A 480 -18.90 5.67 -30.41
CA HIS A 480 -17.98 4.70 -30.99
C HIS A 480 -18.54 3.28 -30.92
N GLU A 481 -18.18 2.48 -31.92
CA GLU A 481 -18.14 1.03 -31.78
C GLU A 481 -16.80 0.62 -31.13
N GLY A 482 -16.87 -0.06 -29.99
CA GLY A 482 -15.73 -0.37 -29.13
C GLY A 482 -15.24 0.85 -28.33
N LEU A 483 -14.20 0.64 -27.50
CA LEU A 483 -13.58 1.71 -26.72
C LEU A 483 -12.59 2.50 -27.59
N PRO A 484 -12.66 3.85 -27.62
CA PRO A 484 -11.74 4.67 -28.38
C PRO A 484 -10.37 4.64 -27.75
N MET A 485 -9.38 4.63 -28.62
CA MET A 485 -7.96 4.66 -28.26
C MET A 485 -7.40 6.08 -28.45
N LEU A 486 -7.99 6.88 -29.32
CA LEU A 486 -7.68 8.32 -29.42
C LEU A 486 -9.00 9.08 -29.41
N HIS A 487 -9.07 10.15 -28.62
CA HIS A 487 -10.27 10.98 -28.59
C HIS A 487 -10.28 11.95 -29.78
N GLY A 488 -11.46 12.09 -30.40
CA GLY A 488 -11.66 12.91 -31.59
C GLY A 488 -11.29 12.24 -32.92
N ILE A 489 -10.82 10.98 -32.92
CA ILE A 489 -10.41 10.25 -34.14
C ILE A 489 -11.42 9.19 -34.57
N ALA A 490 -11.76 9.22 -35.86
CA ALA A 490 -12.47 8.14 -36.55
C ALA A 490 -11.48 7.03 -36.93
N ASP A 491 -11.74 5.79 -36.50
CA ASP A 491 -11.14 4.62 -37.13
C ASP A 491 -11.88 4.35 -38.45
N ALA A 492 -11.15 4.27 -39.56
CA ALA A 492 -11.71 4.01 -40.88
C ALA A 492 -12.36 2.60 -40.98
N SER A 493 -12.09 1.71 -40.03
CA SER A 493 -12.71 0.38 -39.93
C SER A 493 -14.03 0.37 -39.15
N ASN A 494 -14.36 1.44 -38.41
CA ASN A 494 -15.53 1.47 -37.54
C ASN A 494 -16.80 1.93 -38.26
N THR A 495 -17.81 1.08 -38.16
CA THR A 495 -19.12 1.21 -38.80
C THR A 495 -20.05 2.23 -38.13
N LEU A 496 -19.88 2.52 -36.83
CA LEU A 496 -20.57 3.60 -36.13
C LEU A 496 -19.58 4.54 -35.44
N TYR A 497 -19.41 5.72 -36.03
CA TYR A 497 -18.65 6.81 -35.45
C TYR A 497 -19.39 8.14 -35.67
N ARG A 498 -19.65 8.88 -34.59
CA ARG A 498 -20.26 10.22 -34.63
C ARG A 498 -19.61 11.09 -33.57
N THR A 499 -19.18 12.29 -33.93
CA THR A 499 -18.55 13.24 -33.00
C THR A 499 -19.43 14.43 -32.73
N GLN A 500 -19.19 15.10 -31.59
CA GLN A 500 -19.89 16.32 -31.21
C GLN A 500 -21.41 16.16 -31.21
N VAL A 501 -21.90 14.99 -30.82
CA VAL A 501 -23.32 14.68 -30.72
C VAL A 501 -23.86 15.24 -29.41
N GLU A 502 -25.04 15.84 -29.43
CA GLU A 502 -25.70 16.32 -28.23
C GLU A 502 -26.35 15.17 -27.46
N LEU A 503 -25.86 14.88 -26.25
CA LEU A 503 -26.53 13.99 -25.30
C LEU A 503 -27.47 14.83 -24.42
N MET A 504 -28.76 14.49 -24.41
CA MET A 504 -29.80 15.27 -23.74
C MET A 504 -30.57 14.43 -22.72
N ASP A 505 -31.37 15.09 -21.88
CA ASP A 505 -32.30 14.45 -20.95
C ASP A 505 -31.65 13.38 -20.05
N ILE A 506 -30.43 13.63 -19.57
CA ILE A 506 -29.73 12.68 -18.68
C ILE A 506 -30.55 12.51 -17.40
N ILE A 507 -30.96 11.28 -17.09
CA ILE A 507 -31.67 10.88 -15.88
C ILE A 507 -30.80 9.88 -15.13
N ILE A 508 -30.50 10.16 -13.87
CA ILE A 508 -29.70 9.28 -13.01
C ILE A 508 -30.57 8.12 -12.53
N LEU A 509 -30.11 6.89 -12.79
CA LEU A 509 -30.78 5.67 -12.35
C LEU A 509 -30.08 5.08 -11.13
N LYS A 510 -28.75 5.00 -11.16
CA LYS A 510 -27.89 4.53 -10.04
C LYS A 510 -26.66 5.42 -9.96
N HIS A 511 -26.24 5.78 -8.75
CA HIS A 511 -25.07 6.64 -8.55
C HIS A 511 -24.41 6.36 -7.20
N VAL A 512 -23.27 5.69 -7.22
CA VAL A 512 -22.56 5.19 -6.04
C VAL A 512 -21.12 5.71 -6.05
N GLU A 513 -20.65 6.17 -4.90
CA GLU A 513 -19.27 6.58 -4.70
C GLU A 513 -18.36 5.36 -4.62
N LEU A 514 -17.20 5.40 -5.29
CA LEU A 514 -16.18 4.36 -5.15
C LEU A 514 -15.04 4.86 -4.27
N HIS A 515 -14.73 4.10 -3.23
CA HIS A 515 -13.58 4.37 -2.38
C HIS A 515 -12.41 3.43 -2.73
N PRO A 516 -11.16 3.93 -2.70
CA PRO A 516 -9.96 3.08 -2.83
C PRO A 516 -9.74 2.19 -1.59
N ASN A 517 -10.62 2.26 -0.59
CA ASN A 517 -10.53 1.52 0.64
C ASN A 517 -11.84 0.74 0.86
N PRO A 518 -11.80 -0.57 1.20
CA PRO A 518 -12.99 -1.26 1.66
C PRO A 518 -13.58 -0.56 2.88
N LEU A 519 -14.81 -0.04 2.74
CA LEU A 519 -15.57 0.54 3.84
C LEU A 519 -16.14 -0.55 4.80
N HIS A 520 -15.95 -1.85 4.47
CA HIS A 520 -16.48 -3.04 5.16
C HIS A 520 -15.53 -4.25 5.12
N SER A 521 -15.88 -5.33 5.84
CA SER A 521 -15.11 -6.53 6.19
C SER A 521 -14.64 -7.45 5.04
N GLY A 522 -14.80 -7.03 3.78
CA GLY A 522 -14.40 -7.80 2.59
C GLY A 522 -15.41 -7.69 1.46
N TYR A 523 -15.17 -8.43 0.39
CA TYR A 523 -16.14 -8.57 -0.71
C TYR A 523 -17.42 -9.28 -0.24
N PRO A 524 -18.57 -9.03 -0.89
CA PRO A 524 -19.78 -9.82 -0.68
C PRO A 524 -19.54 -11.33 -0.86
N HIS A 525 -20.27 -12.17 -0.12
CA HIS A 525 -20.18 -13.61 -0.36
C HIS A 525 -20.79 -14.04 -1.69
N VAL A 526 -21.67 -13.22 -2.28
CA VAL A 526 -22.34 -13.45 -3.56
C VAL A 526 -22.27 -12.21 -4.43
N MET A 527 -22.14 -12.40 -5.74
CA MET A 527 -22.05 -11.31 -6.70
C MET A 527 -23.41 -10.63 -6.91
N ILE A 528 -23.46 -9.30 -6.84
CA ILE A 528 -24.71 -8.51 -6.88
C ILE A 528 -24.68 -7.53 -8.04
N PHE A 529 -25.80 -7.41 -8.76
CA PHE A 529 -25.93 -6.57 -9.95
C PHE A 529 -27.09 -5.58 -9.80
N PHE A 530 -26.88 -4.36 -10.29
CA PHE A 530 -27.98 -3.46 -10.59
C PHE A 530 -28.81 -4.02 -11.74
N LEU A 531 -30.14 -3.92 -11.64
CA LEU A 531 -31.08 -4.24 -12.70
C LEU A 531 -31.80 -2.96 -13.15
N TYR A 532 -31.81 -2.71 -14.45
CA TYR A 532 -32.44 -1.53 -15.05
C TYR A 532 -32.84 -1.81 -16.49
N GLY A 533 -33.61 -0.91 -17.09
CA GLY A 533 -34.06 -1.03 -18.48
C GLY A 533 -35.53 -0.67 -18.65
N THR A 534 -36.15 -1.26 -19.66
CA THR A 534 -37.59 -1.20 -19.94
C THR A 534 -38.22 -2.58 -19.73
N PRO A 535 -39.56 -2.72 -19.80
CA PRO A 535 -40.20 -4.05 -19.77
C PRO A 535 -39.80 -4.98 -20.93
N LYS A 536 -39.23 -4.45 -22.01
CA LYS A 536 -38.80 -5.23 -23.18
C LYS A 536 -37.29 -5.45 -23.26
N GLU A 537 -36.50 -4.51 -22.73
CA GLU A 537 -35.04 -4.58 -22.76
C GLU A 537 -34.50 -4.39 -21.35
N GLN A 538 -33.95 -5.46 -20.76
CA GLN A 538 -33.33 -5.41 -19.44
C GLN A 538 -31.81 -5.43 -19.54
N HIS A 539 -31.15 -4.77 -18.61
CA HIS A 539 -29.70 -4.63 -18.55
C HIS A 539 -29.21 -4.82 -17.11
N ILE A 540 -27.97 -5.25 -16.98
CA ILE A 540 -27.31 -5.41 -15.69
C ILE A 540 -25.91 -4.80 -15.69
N ASP A 541 -25.47 -4.35 -14.51
CA ASP A 541 -24.11 -3.91 -14.23
C ASP A 541 -23.72 -4.33 -12.81
N HIS A 542 -22.54 -4.93 -12.66
CA HIS A 542 -22.03 -5.46 -11.40
C HIS A 542 -21.79 -4.35 -10.36
N MET A 543 -22.29 -4.52 -9.13
CA MET A 543 -22.13 -3.52 -8.06
C MET A 543 -20.72 -3.52 -7.51
N LEU A 544 -20.01 -2.40 -7.64
CA LEU A 544 -18.59 -2.29 -7.30
C LEU A 544 -18.38 -1.88 -5.83
N LEU A 545 -18.60 -2.82 -4.90
CA LEU A 545 -18.66 -2.54 -3.46
C LEU A 545 -17.30 -2.51 -2.75
N THR A 546 -16.29 -3.19 -3.31
CA THR A 546 -14.93 -3.27 -2.77
C THR A 546 -13.92 -3.05 -3.89
N LYS A 547 -12.80 -2.36 -3.59
CA LYS A 547 -11.68 -2.10 -4.53
C LYS A 547 -11.04 -3.42 -5.03
N ASP A 548 -10.34 -3.36 -6.16
CA ASP A 548 -9.66 -4.49 -6.83
C ASP A 548 -10.71 -5.48 -7.36
N ASN A 549 -11.62 -4.95 -8.16
CA ASN A 549 -12.84 -5.63 -8.59
C ASN A 549 -12.90 -5.77 -10.11
N VAL A 550 -14.04 -6.22 -10.64
CA VAL A 550 -14.30 -6.35 -12.06
C VAL A 550 -15.62 -5.67 -12.39
N GLN A 551 -15.64 -4.83 -13.44
CA GLN A 551 -16.89 -4.36 -14.00
C GLN A 551 -17.41 -5.42 -14.98
N LEU A 552 -18.64 -5.87 -14.75
CA LEU A 552 -19.34 -6.84 -15.59
C LEU A 552 -20.69 -6.26 -15.96
N SER A 553 -20.91 -6.01 -17.25
CA SER A 553 -22.17 -5.44 -17.74
C SER A 553 -22.71 -6.29 -18.88
N SER A 554 -24.03 -6.53 -18.91
CA SER A 554 -24.68 -7.26 -20.01
C SER A 554 -25.92 -6.52 -20.47
N SER A 555 -26.08 -6.41 -21.80
CA SER A 555 -27.23 -5.77 -22.42
C SER A 555 -28.26 -6.81 -22.88
N CYS A 556 -29.55 -6.49 -22.78
CA CYS A 556 -30.66 -7.31 -23.27
C CYS A 556 -30.65 -8.71 -22.64
N VAL A 557 -30.54 -8.76 -21.32
CA VAL A 557 -30.62 -10.01 -20.55
C VAL A 557 -32.03 -10.58 -20.60
N GLN A 558 -32.16 -11.90 -20.54
CA GLN A 558 -33.45 -12.58 -20.47
C GLN A 558 -33.70 -13.05 -19.05
N LEU A 559 -34.82 -12.64 -18.47
CA LEU A 559 -35.24 -13.00 -17.12
C LEU A 559 -36.36 -14.04 -17.17
N ASP A 560 -36.22 -15.12 -16.40
CA ASP A 560 -37.26 -16.13 -16.20
C ASP A 560 -37.45 -16.40 -14.70
N PHE A 561 -38.55 -15.89 -14.17
CA PHE A 561 -39.03 -16.08 -12.80
C PHE A 561 -40.34 -16.90 -12.77
N GLY A 562 -40.54 -17.75 -13.80
CA GLY A 562 -41.75 -18.56 -13.93
C GLY A 562 -43.02 -17.69 -14.05
N PRO A 563 -44.10 -18.01 -13.32
CA PRO A 563 -45.37 -17.28 -13.39
C PRO A 563 -45.29 -15.79 -13.05
N SER A 564 -44.25 -15.35 -12.33
CA SER A 564 -44.08 -13.96 -11.90
C SER A 564 -43.37 -13.08 -12.94
N THR A 565 -42.85 -13.67 -14.04
CA THR A 565 -41.99 -12.98 -15.01
C THR A 565 -42.66 -11.74 -15.59
N GLU A 566 -43.87 -11.86 -16.15
CA GLU A 566 -44.57 -10.72 -16.77
C GLU A 566 -44.81 -9.58 -15.77
N ARG A 567 -45.16 -9.92 -14.52
CA ARG A 567 -45.34 -8.92 -13.44
C ARG A 567 -44.02 -8.18 -13.17
N ILE A 568 -42.93 -8.93 -12.97
CA ILE A 568 -41.61 -8.37 -12.68
C ILE A 568 -41.14 -7.48 -13.83
N LEU A 569 -41.27 -7.93 -15.08
CA LEU A 569 -40.89 -7.13 -16.25
C LEU A 569 -41.67 -5.81 -16.33
N SER A 570 -42.96 -5.81 -15.96
CA SER A 570 -43.77 -4.59 -15.92
C SER A 570 -43.35 -3.58 -14.85
N GLU A 571 -42.64 -4.05 -13.80
CA GLU A 571 -42.08 -3.23 -12.72
C GLU A 571 -40.68 -2.67 -13.05
N ILE A 572 -40.02 -3.20 -14.09
CA ILE A 572 -38.71 -2.71 -14.55
C ILE A 572 -38.90 -1.46 -15.41
N GLY A 573 -38.39 -0.33 -14.92
CA GLY A 573 -38.41 0.96 -15.60
C GLY A 573 -37.40 1.94 -15.01
N SER A 574 -37.56 3.24 -15.31
CA SER A 574 -36.66 4.33 -14.90
C SER A 574 -36.55 4.57 -13.38
N LYS A 575 -37.34 3.87 -12.57
CA LYS A 575 -37.26 3.86 -11.11
C LYS A 575 -37.18 2.45 -10.52
N SER A 576 -36.63 1.49 -11.25
CA SER A 576 -36.57 0.10 -10.77
C SER A 576 -35.77 0.04 -9.47
N ALA A 577 -36.48 -0.26 -8.38
CA ALA A 577 -35.93 -0.49 -7.04
C ALA A 577 -35.54 -1.97 -6.88
N LEU A 578 -35.04 -2.61 -7.94
CA LEU A 578 -34.70 -4.02 -7.96
C LEU A 578 -33.21 -4.23 -8.21
N MET A 579 -32.66 -5.26 -7.59
CA MET A 579 -31.30 -5.75 -7.79
C MET A 579 -31.31 -7.27 -7.94
N LEU A 580 -30.24 -7.81 -8.54
CA LEU A 580 -30.07 -9.24 -8.78
C LEU A 580 -28.91 -9.78 -7.98
N VAL A 581 -29.16 -10.84 -7.23
CA VAL A 581 -28.13 -11.63 -6.56
C VAL A 581 -27.89 -12.89 -7.35
N PHE A 582 -26.65 -13.16 -7.75
CA PHE A 582 -26.26 -14.40 -8.43
C PHE A 582 -25.95 -15.47 -7.39
N ASP A 583 -26.83 -16.47 -7.27
CA ASP A 583 -26.84 -17.41 -6.14
C ASP A 583 -25.58 -18.29 -6.07
N ASP A 584 -24.95 -18.53 -7.21
CA ASP A 584 -23.83 -19.45 -7.40
C ASP A 584 -22.47 -18.75 -7.57
N LEU A 585 -22.44 -17.42 -7.66
CA LEU A 585 -21.20 -16.67 -7.89
C LEU A 585 -20.66 -16.11 -6.59
N ARG A 586 -19.65 -16.77 -6.02
CA ARG A 586 -19.03 -16.38 -4.75
C ARG A 586 -17.98 -15.30 -4.95
N GLU A 587 -18.39 -14.03 -4.98
CA GLU A 587 -17.49 -12.90 -5.31
C GLU A 587 -16.20 -12.92 -4.49
N HIS A 588 -16.29 -12.98 -3.16
CA HIS A 588 -15.10 -13.05 -2.28
C HIS A 588 -14.10 -14.19 -2.59
N GLU A 589 -14.54 -15.33 -3.12
CA GLU A 589 -13.67 -16.46 -3.48
C GLU A 589 -13.04 -16.29 -4.88
N MET A 590 -13.61 -15.42 -5.71
CA MET A 590 -13.19 -15.20 -7.10
C MET A 590 -12.23 -14.01 -7.25
N GLN A 591 -12.04 -13.22 -6.20
CA GLN A 591 -11.18 -12.04 -6.23
C GLN A 591 -9.73 -12.40 -5.86
N PRO A 592 -8.73 -11.64 -6.34
CA PRO A 592 -8.83 -10.56 -7.33
C PRO A 592 -8.77 -11.08 -8.78
N PHE A 593 -9.55 -10.48 -9.68
CA PHE A 593 -9.41 -10.71 -11.12
C PHE A 593 -8.16 -10.02 -11.71
N GLY A 594 -7.57 -10.62 -12.74
CA GLY A 594 -6.37 -10.11 -13.39
C GLY A 594 -5.99 -10.88 -14.66
N GLY A 595 -4.82 -10.57 -15.24
CA GLY A 595 -4.37 -11.19 -16.50
C GLY A 595 -4.31 -12.73 -16.48
N ARG A 596 -4.00 -13.32 -15.32
CA ARG A 596 -3.95 -14.78 -15.09
C ARG A 596 -5.27 -15.38 -14.56
N HIS A 597 -6.16 -14.55 -14.00
CA HIS A 597 -7.44 -14.97 -13.44
C HIS A 597 -8.54 -14.09 -14.04
N LYS A 598 -9.03 -14.48 -15.21
CA LYS A 598 -10.03 -13.71 -15.95
C LYS A 598 -11.45 -14.15 -15.57
N PRO A 599 -12.43 -13.24 -15.58
CA PRO A 599 -13.83 -13.53 -15.28
C PRO A 599 -14.55 -14.21 -16.47
N ASP A 600 -13.95 -15.27 -17.05
CA ASP A 600 -14.45 -15.92 -18.27
C ASP A 600 -15.81 -16.61 -18.09
N PHE A 601 -16.27 -16.77 -16.85
CA PHE A 601 -17.62 -17.23 -16.54
C PHE A 601 -18.69 -16.26 -17.07
N PHE A 602 -18.40 -14.96 -17.12
CA PHE A 602 -19.34 -13.93 -17.55
C PHE A 602 -19.25 -13.73 -19.07
N ALA A 603 -19.88 -14.62 -19.81
CA ALA A 603 -19.83 -14.68 -21.27
C ALA A 603 -21.23 -14.66 -21.91
N PRO A 604 -21.36 -14.25 -23.20
CA PRO A 604 -22.65 -14.21 -23.90
C PRO A 604 -23.46 -15.50 -23.80
N ASN A 605 -24.78 -15.37 -23.66
CA ASN A 605 -25.74 -16.48 -23.62
C ASN A 605 -25.54 -17.48 -22.46
N ARG A 606 -24.76 -17.12 -21.44
CA ARG A 606 -24.66 -17.92 -20.21
C ARG A 606 -25.87 -17.68 -19.32
N THR A 607 -26.38 -18.76 -18.73
CA THR A 607 -27.52 -18.73 -17.81
C THR A 607 -27.05 -18.94 -16.37
N PHE A 608 -27.59 -18.16 -15.44
CA PHE A 608 -27.29 -18.21 -14.02
C PHE A 608 -28.57 -18.27 -13.20
N ARG A 609 -28.50 -18.90 -12.02
CA ARG A 609 -29.56 -18.80 -11.02
C ARG A 609 -29.43 -17.47 -10.29
N VAL A 610 -30.57 -16.79 -10.16
CA VAL A 610 -30.63 -15.47 -9.53
C VAL A 610 -31.81 -15.36 -8.58
N THR A 611 -31.57 -14.59 -7.53
CA THR A 611 -32.60 -14.09 -6.64
C THR A 611 -32.80 -12.60 -6.86
N LEU A 612 -34.04 -12.20 -7.17
CA LEU A 612 -34.45 -10.81 -7.30
C LEU A 612 -34.73 -10.22 -5.91
N ARG A 613 -34.19 -9.04 -5.63
CA ARG A 613 -34.35 -8.37 -4.34
C ARG A 613 -34.60 -6.88 -4.52
N MET A 614 -35.10 -6.23 -3.47
CA MET A 614 -35.25 -4.78 -3.45
C MET A 614 -33.89 -4.11 -3.29
N ASP A 615 -33.63 -3.10 -4.10
CA ASP A 615 -32.52 -2.18 -3.91
C ASP A 615 -32.78 -1.39 -2.61
N PRO A 616 -31.85 -1.38 -1.63
CA PRO A 616 -32.02 -0.60 -0.40
C PRO A 616 -32.09 0.91 -0.68
N CYS A 617 -31.57 1.38 -1.81
CA CYS A 617 -31.65 2.76 -2.23
C CYS A 617 -32.80 2.97 -3.22
N LEU A 618 -33.85 3.65 -2.77
CA LEU A 618 -35.04 3.92 -3.58
C LEU A 618 -34.87 5.10 -4.54
N GLU A 619 -33.98 6.06 -4.24
CA GLU A 619 -33.74 7.23 -5.06
C GLU A 619 -32.26 7.62 -5.11
N TYR A 620 -31.74 7.79 -6.33
CA TYR A 620 -30.39 8.27 -6.60
C TYR A 620 -30.40 9.71 -7.11
N GLY A 621 -29.40 10.49 -6.70
CA GLY A 621 -29.29 11.91 -7.04
C GLY A 621 -28.00 12.29 -7.75
N PRO A 622 -27.80 13.60 -8.03
CA PRO A 622 -26.57 14.12 -8.63
C PRO A 622 -25.32 13.92 -7.76
N ALA A 623 -25.50 13.75 -6.45
CA ALA A 623 -24.42 13.35 -5.55
C ALA A 623 -24.38 11.82 -5.46
N ALA A 624 -23.17 11.25 -5.58
CA ALA A 624 -22.96 9.82 -5.45
C ALA A 624 -23.24 9.38 -4.01
N LEU A 625 -23.96 8.27 -3.84
CA LEU A 625 -24.23 7.70 -2.52
C LEU A 625 -23.04 6.86 -2.07
N ASN A 626 -22.62 7.05 -0.82
CA ASN A 626 -21.73 6.10 -0.16
C ASN A 626 -22.54 4.85 0.22
N MET A 627 -22.60 3.88 -0.69
CA MET A 627 -23.43 2.70 -0.52
C MET A 627 -22.68 1.62 0.25
N ARG A 628 -23.30 1.18 1.33
CA ARG A 628 -22.83 0.09 2.17
C ARG A 628 -23.91 -0.99 2.13
N LEU A 629 -23.51 -2.19 1.74
CA LEU A 629 -24.39 -3.33 1.59
C LEU A 629 -23.77 -4.49 2.35
N HIS A 630 -24.19 -4.65 3.60
CA HIS A 630 -23.90 -5.86 4.37
C HIS A 630 -24.92 -6.96 4.00
N GLU A 631 -24.56 -8.24 4.16
CA GLU A 631 -25.50 -9.33 3.86
C GLU A 631 -26.82 -9.25 4.64
N SER A 632 -26.76 -8.74 5.86
CA SER A 632 -27.92 -8.48 6.71
C SER A 632 -28.84 -7.39 6.17
N GLU A 633 -28.36 -6.56 5.25
CA GLU A 633 -29.09 -5.47 4.60
C GLU A 633 -29.64 -5.89 3.21
N ILE A 634 -29.29 -7.09 2.75
CA ILE A 634 -29.87 -7.71 1.56
C ILE A 634 -31.31 -8.14 1.91
N GLY A 635 -32.28 -7.25 1.66
CA GLY A 635 -33.70 -7.44 2.00
C GLY A 635 -34.34 -8.70 1.40
N GLU A 636 -35.50 -9.11 1.93
CA GLU A 636 -36.19 -10.37 1.58
C GLU A 636 -36.32 -10.62 0.05
N PRO A 637 -36.21 -11.89 -0.40
CA PRO A 637 -36.30 -12.23 -1.81
C PRO A 637 -37.68 -11.92 -2.37
N VAL A 638 -37.73 -11.20 -3.49
CA VAL A 638 -38.96 -10.87 -4.23
C VAL A 638 -39.36 -12.05 -5.12
N ALA A 639 -38.38 -12.66 -5.79
CA ALA A 639 -38.57 -13.82 -6.66
C ALA A 639 -37.23 -14.56 -6.86
N GLN A 640 -37.31 -15.83 -7.26
CA GLN A 640 -36.15 -16.63 -7.66
C GLN A 640 -36.38 -17.19 -9.05
N GLY A 641 -35.31 -17.28 -9.83
CA GLY A 641 -35.39 -17.64 -11.22
C GLY A 641 -34.03 -17.75 -11.87
N THR A 642 -33.99 -17.49 -13.17
CA THR A 642 -32.77 -17.49 -13.95
C THR A 642 -32.63 -16.21 -14.76
N ILE A 643 -31.37 -15.88 -15.04
CA ILE A 643 -30.99 -14.84 -15.99
C ILE A 643 -30.13 -15.47 -17.07
N THR A 644 -30.40 -15.16 -18.33
CA THR A 644 -29.50 -15.46 -19.45
C THR A 644 -28.89 -14.16 -19.94
N LEU A 645 -27.56 -14.09 -19.96
CA LEU A 645 -26.82 -12.92 -20.45
C LEU A 645 -27.07 -12.73 -21.94
N GLY A 646 -27.21 -11.48 -22.38
CA GLY A 646 -27.37 -11.16 -23.80
C GLY A 646 -26.07 -11.31 -24.60
N GLU A 647 -26.13 -11.01 -25.90
CA GLU A 647 -24.97 -11.16 -26.80
C GLU A 647 -23.87 -10.12 -26.52
N SER A 648 -24.25 -8.90 -26.12
CA SER A 648 -23.31 -7.82 -25.79
C SER A 648 -22.97 -7.87 -24.31
N VAL A 649 -21.75 -8.36 -24.02
CA VAL A 649 -21.17 -8.40 -22.67
C VAL A 649 -19.92 -7.52 -22.62
N TYR A 650 -19.81 -6.69 -21.59
CA TYR A 650 -18.63 -5.88 -21.29
C TYR A 650 -17.97 -6.35 -20.00
N VAL A 651 -16.64 -6.44 -20.03
CA VAL A 651 -15.81 -6.90 -18.93
C VAL A 651 -14.58 -5.99 -18.79
N ASP A 652 -14.36 -5.41 -17.62
CA ASP A 652 -13.14 -4.68 -17.30
C ASP A 652 -12.64 -4.96 -15.88
N TYR A 653 -11.55 -5.71 -15.80
CA TYR A 653 -10.76 -5.94 -14.58
C TYR A 653 -9.40 -5.21 -14.64
N VAL A 654 -9.14 -4.48 -15.73
CA VAL A 654 -7.84 -3.87 -16.00
C VAL A 654 -7.88 -2.38 -15.72
N HIS A 655 -8.74 -1.60 -16.40
CA HIS A 655 -8.75 -0.14 -16.28
C HIS A 655 -9.37 0.30 -14.97
N LEU A 656 -10.43 -0.38 -14.53
CA LEU A 656 -11.08 -0.19 -13.23
C LEU A 656 -10.09 -0.11 -12.05
N ASN A 657 -9.07 -0.98 -12.07
CA ASN A 657 -8.12 -1.15 -10.96
C ASN A 657 -6.77 -0.44 -11.17
N ARG A 658 -6.59 0.30 -12.27
CA ARG A 658 -5.29 0.94 -12.56
C ARG A 658 -4.91 1.99 -11.53
N ASP A 659 -3.64 2.01 -11.17
CA ASP A 659 -3.12 3.03 -10.25
C ASP A 659 -2.79 4.37 -10.91
N THR A 660 -2.51 4.36 -12.21
CA THR A 660 -2.02 5.51 -12.96
C THR A 660 -2.69 5.61 -14.33
N VAL A 661 -3.01 6.83 -14.75
CA VAL A 661 -3.52 7.12 -16.10
C VAL A 661 -2.63 8.17 -16.76
N PRO A 662 -1.80 7.80 -17.74
CA PRO A 662 -0.98 8.77 -18.47
C PRO A 662 -1.86 9.76 -19.24
N GLN A 663 -1.65 11.05 -19.05
CA GLN A 663 -2.37 12.09 -19.79
C GLN A 663 -1.51 12.62 -20.93
N LEU A 664 -1.62 11.98 -22.10
CA LEU A 664 -0.81 12.31 -23.27
C LEU A 664 -1.66 12.91 -24.40
N CYS A 665 -1.02 13.70 -25.25
CA CYS A 665 -1.60 14.18 -26.50
C CYS A 665 -0.59 14.16 -27.64
N ILE A 666 -1.13 14.07 -28.86
CA ILE A 666 -0.37 14.09 -30.11
C ILE A 666 -0.65 15.43 -30.78
N THR A 667 0.42 16.11 -31.19
CA THR A 667 0.37 17.42 -31.87
C THR A 667 1.13 17.32 -33.19
N PRO A 668 0.64 17.90 -34.31
CA PRO A 668 1.40 17.94 -35.54
C PRO A 668 2.57 18.93 -35.44
N MET A 669 3.69 18.60 -36.08
CA MET A 669 4.81 19.55 -36.23
C MET A 669 4.63 20.50 -37.42
N GLU A 670 3.66 20.22 -38.28
CA GLU A 670 3.25 21.07 -39.40
C GLU A 670 1.94 21.81 -39.05
N GLN A 671 1.67 22.96 -39.68
CA GLN A 671 0.39 23.64 -39.54
C GLN A 671 -0.72 22.86 -40.26
N LEU A 672 -1.37 21.95 -39.55
CA LEU A 672 -2.53 21.20 -40.03
C LEU A 672 -3.81 21.77 -39.42
N THR A 673 -4.89 21.77 -40.20
CA THR A 673 -6.24 21.93 -39.64
C THR A 673 -6.58 20.75 -38.74
N ARG A 674 -7.59 20.89 -37.87
CA ARG A 674 -8.07 19.78 -37.03
C ARG A 674 -8.37 18.54 -37.86
N ASP A 675 -9.10 18.70 -38.95
CA ASP A 675 -9.50 17.57 -39.80
C ASP A 675 -8.31 16.89 -40.49
N GLN A 676 -7.32 17.69 -40.93
CA GLN A 676 -6.09 17.17 -41.52
C GLN A 676 -5.25 16.40 -40.50
N LEU A 677 -5.15 16.90 -39.27
CA LEU A 677 -4.47 16.20 -38.18
C LEU A 677 -5.16 14.88 -37.88
N LEU A 678 -6.48 14.90 -37.71
CA LEU A 678 -7.27 13.71 -37.40
C LEU A 678 -7.05 12.63 -38.45
N LEU A 679 -7.18 12.97 -39.74
CA LEU A 679 -6.96 12.04 -40.85
C LEU A 679 -5.53 11.47 -40.85
N SER A 680 -4.53 12.32 -40.59
CA SER A 680 -3.13 11.90 -40.57
C SER A 680 -2.88 10.92 -39.43
N VAL A 681 -3.36 11.23 -38.22
CA VAL A 681 -3.17 10.37 -37.03
C VAL A 681 -3.91 9.04 -37.18
N THR A 682 -5.11 9.02 -37.78
CA THR A 682 -5.81 7.77 -38.12
C THR A 682 -4.92 6.83 -38.94
N ASN A 683 -4.16 7.34 -39.90
CA ASN A 683 -3.33 6.51 -40.77
C ASN A 683 -2.10 5.90 -40.06
N ASP A 684 -1.54 6.58 -39.04
CA ASP A 684 -0.41 6.06 -38.26
C ASP A 684 -0.80 5.41 -36.94
N TYR A 685 -2.10 5.42 -36.64
CA TYR A 685 -2.68 5.04 -35.36
C TYR A 685 -2.05 3.77 -34.76
N GLN A 686 -2.01 2.67 -35.52
CA GLN A 686 -1.52 1.39 -35.00
C GLN A 686 -0.06 1.48 -34.54
N ARG A 687 0.80 2.22 -35.27
CA ARG A 687 2.21 2.38 -34.90
C ARG A 687 2.38 3.15 -33.59
N ILE A 688 1.54 4.17 -33.39
CA ILE A 688 1.54 4.97 -32.17
C ILE A 688 1.14 4.09 -30.98
N VAL A 689 0.08 3.29 -31.14
CA VAL A 689 -0.39 2.37 -30.09
C VAL A 689 0.67 1.33 -29.75
N ASP A 690 1.23 0.64 -30.75
CA ASP A 690 2.22 -0.40 -30.54
C ASP A 690 3.46 0.13 -29.79
N ASP A 691 3.90 1.35 -30.10
CA ASP A 691 5.03 1.97 -29.43
C ASP A 691 4.71 2.34 -27.97
N LEU A 692 3.55 2.95 -27.71
CA LEU A 692 3.10 3.24 -26.34
C LEU A 692 2.96 1.97 -25.51
N VAL A 693 2.34 0.92 -26.07
CA VAL A 693 2.19 -0.41 -25.45
C VAL A 693 3.56 -1.01 -25.12
N ARG A 694 4.51 -0.96 -26.04
CA ARG A 694 5.88 -1.46 -25.84
C ARG A 694 6.58 -0.76 -24.67
N ILE A 695 6.42 0.55 -24.54
CA ILE A 695 7.07 1.34 -23.50
C ILE A 695 6.45 1.06 -22.13
N VAL A 696 5.11 1.11 -22.03
CA VAL A 696 4.41 0.94 -20.75
C VAL A 696 4.41 -0.50 -20.25
N SER A 697 4.54 -1.48 -21.16
CA SER A 697 4.67 -2.89 -20.79
C SER A 697 6.06 -3.22 -20.22
N HIS A 698 7.05 -2.33 -20.37
CA HIS A 698 8.38 -2.51 -19.82
C HIS A 698 8.38 -2.30 -18.29
N GLU A 699 9.17 -3.10 -17.57
CA GLU A 699 9.24 -3.10 -16.10
C GLU A 699 9.61 -1.73 -15.51
N SER A 700 10.55 -1.04 -16.15
CA SER A 700 10.97 0.33 -15.79
C SER A 700 9.87 1.39 -15.83
N ALA A 701 8.73 1.15 -16.48
CA ALA A 701 7.57 2.06 -16.44
C ALA A 701 6.94 2.08 -15.04
N GLY A 702 6.97 0.96 -14.32
CA GLY A 702 6.42 0.83 -12.97
C GLY A 702 7.14 1.70 -11.95
N VAL A 703 8.47 1.82 -12.04
CA VAL A 703 9.30 2.62 -11.10
C VAL A 703 9.59 4.04 -11.58
N ALA A 704 8.99 4.43 -12.71
CA ALA A 704 9.17 5.76 -13.25
C ALA A 704 8.68 6.83 -12.24
N PRO A 705 9.45 7.92 -12.03
CA PRO A 705 9.00 9.05 -11.22
C PRO A 705 7.69 9.65 -11.76
N ASP A 706 7.57 9.72 -13.09
CA ASP A 706 6.39 10.18 -13.79
C ASP A 706 6.21 9.32 -15.05
N ILE A 707 5.06 8.66 -15.16
CA ILE A 707 4.77 7.75 -16.28
C ILE A 707 4.69 8.50 -17.63
N GLU A 708 4.23 9.75 -17.64
CA GLU A 708 4.15 10.57 -18.85
C GLU A 708 5.56 10.91 -19.33
N GLU A 709 6.45 11.34 -18.44
CA GLU A 709 7.85 11.62 -18.78
C GLU A 709 8.60 10.37 -19.23
N HIS A 710 8.33 9.23 -18.59
CA HIS A 710 8.90 7.96 -18.99
C HIS A 710 8.53 7.57 -20.42
N ILE A 711 7.25 7.77 -20.77
CA ILE A 711 6.76 7.52 -22.12
C ILE A 711 7.39 8.52 -23.10
N LEU A 712 7.36 9.81 -22.79
CA LEU A 712 7.91 10.87 -23.65
C LEU A 712 9.40 10.66 -23.96
N ALA A 713 10.19 10.17 -23.00
CA ALA A 713 11.62 9.93 -23.18
C ALA A 713 11.96 8.72 -24.07
N ARG A 714 10.99 7.83 -24.33
CA ARG A 714 11.20 6.55 -25.05
C ARG A 714 10.35 6.39 -26.30
N ALA A 715 9.33 7.25 -26.47
CA ALA A 715 8.44 7.25 -27.61
C ALA A 715 9.20 7.56 -28.90
N ALA A 716 9.00 6.73 -29.91
CA ALA A 716 9.58 6.83 -31.24
C ALA A 716 8.46 7.02 -32.28
N LEU A 717 7.72 8.12 -32.15
CA LEU A 717 6.62 8.45 -33.08
C LEU A 717 7.13 8.84 -34.48
N PRO A 718 6.28 8.71 -35.53
CA PRO A 718 6.57 9.25 -36.84
C PRO A 718 6.97 10.73 -36.78
N SER A 719 7.99 11.13 -37.55
CA SER A 719 8.62 12.45 -37.52
C SER A 719 7.73 13.64 -37.96
N LYS A 720 6.43 13.43 -38.13
CA LYS A 720 5.44 14.48 -38.42
C LYS A 720 4.62 14.90 -37.18
N TYR A 721 4.76 14.17 -36.07
CA TYR A 721 4.07 14.46 -34.82
C TYR A 721 5.06 14.63 -33.66
N SER A 722 4.63 15.37 -32.65
CA SER A 722 5.22 15.35 -31.31
C SER A 722 4.23 14.75 -30.31
N LEU A 723 4.77 13.99 -29.36
CA LEU A 723 4.05 13.55 -28.16
C LEU A 723 4.26 14.60 -27.06
N GLY A 724 3.21 14.96 -26.33
CA GLY A 724 3.30 15.89 -25.21
C GLY A 724 2.35 15.51 -24.07
N LYS A 725 2.51 16.18 -22.91
CA LYS A 725 1.54 16.06 -21.81
C LYS A 725 0.25 16.80 -22.16
N ALA A 726 -0.89 16.25 -21.76
CA ALA A 726 -2.19 16.86 -22.03
C ALA A 726 -2.44 18.16 -21.25
N SER A 727 -1.65 18.45 -20.21
CA SER A 727 -1.73 19.63 -19.34
C SER A 727 -1.03 20.88 -19.90
N ASP A 728 -0.11 20.72 -20.85
CA ASP A 728 0.86 21.77 -21.23
C ASP A 728 0.30 22.85 -22.18
N SER A 729 -0.99 23.19 -22.08
CA SER A 729 -1.53 24.35 -22.82
C SER A 729 -2.78 24.93 -22.17
N GLN A 730 -2.69 26.19 -21.74
CA GLN A 730 -3.83 27.09 -21.86
C GLN A 730 -4.19 27.18 -23.35
N GLU A 731 -5.43 26.90 -23.70
CA GLU A 731 -5.99 27.18 -25.03
C GLU A 731 -6.04 28.70 -25.24
N THR A 732 -4.90 29.30 -25.59
CA THR A 732 -4.88 30.59 -26.27
C THR A 732 -5.28 30.33 -27.72
N GLY A 733 -6.15 31.19 -28.28
CA GLY A 733 -6.97 30.96 -29.48
C GLY A 733 -6.24 30.74 -30.82
N THR A 734 -4.99 30.28 -30.82
CA THR A 734 -4.18 29.92 -31.99
C THR A 734 -3.41 28.60 -31.82
N ALA A 735 -3.64 27.84 -30.75
CA ALA A 735 -2.94 26.58 -30.50
C ALA A 735 -3.24 25.52 -31.60
N PRO A 736 -2.25 24.72 -32.04
CA PRO A 736 -2.47 23.63 -32.98
C PRO A 736 -3.47 22.63 -32.40
N SER A 737 -4.29 22.03 -33.27
CA SER A 737 -5.23 20.99 -32.86
C SER A 737 -4.48 19.84 -32.18
N LYS A 738 -5.02 19.31 -31.08
CA LYS A 738 -4.43 18.22 -30.31
C LYS A 738 -5.34 17.00 -30.33
N VAL A 739 -4.75 15.81 -30.40
CA VAL A 739 -5.45 14.53 -30.25
C VAL A 739 -5.09 13.96 -28.88
N HIS A 740 -6.08 13.77 -28.01
CA HIS A 740 -5.84 13.15 -26.71
C HIS A 740 -5.70 11.65 -26.83
N VAL A 741 -4.68 11.09 -26.18
CA VAL A 741 -4.53 9.65 -26.03
C VAL A 741 -5.55 9.17 -25.00
N SER A 742 -6.40 8.23 -25.39
CA SER A 742 -7.38 7.64 -24.48
C SER A 742 -6.69 6.86 -23.37
N ARG A 743 -7.33 6.82 -22.19
CA ARG A 743 -6.85 5.96 -21.09
C ARG A 743 -6.91 4.47 -21.43
N PHE A 744 -7.69 4.08 -22.45
CA PHE A 744 -7.82 2.70 -22.91
C PHE A 744 -6.64 2.24 -23.79
N THR A 745 -5.81 3.18 -24.26
CA THR A 745 -4.71 2.92 -25.20
C THR A 745 -3.54 2.19 -24.58
N ILE A 746 -3.23 2.60 -23.37
CA ILE A 746 -2.07 2.12 -22.64
C ILE A 746 -2.57 0.95 -21.81
N PRO A 747 -2.14 -0.30 -22.03
CA PRO A 747 -2.44 -1.39 -21.12
C PRO A 747 -1.88 -1.09 -19.73
N HIS A 748 -2.36 -1.80 -18.70
CA HIS A 748 -1.83 -1.63 -17.34
C HIS A 748 -0.30 -1.74 -17.40
N PRO A 749 0.48 -0.71 -17.01
CA PRO A 749 1.93 -0.82 -17.02
C PRO A 749 2.29 -2.04 -16.18
N SER A 750 2.94 -3.05 -16.75
CA SER A 750 3.28 -4.37 -16.18
C SER A 750 2.46 -4.87 -14.96
N ASP A 751 1.72 -5.96 -15.20
CA ASP A 751 0.93 -6.79 -14.27
C ASP A 751 1.17 -6.58 -12.76
N ALA A 752 0.07 -6.34 -12.04
CA ALA A 752 -0.02 -6.38 -10.58
C ALA A 752 0.60 -7.65 -9.95
N TYR A 753 0.74 -8.74 -10.71
CA TYR A 753 1.40 -9.97 -10.26
C TYR A 753 2.94 -9.90 -10.21
N SER A 754 3.58 -8.97 -10.92
CA SER A 754 4.98 -8.63 -10.67
C SER A 754 5.16 -7.69 -9.47
N ARG A 755 4.05 -7.07 -9.01
CA ARG A 755 4.01 -6.06 -7.94
C ARG A 755 3.64 -6.60 -6.56
N GLN A 756 3.29 -7.89 -6.44
CA GLN A 756 3.14 -8.52 -5.12
C GLN A 756 4.53 -8.78 -4.50
N MET A 757 5.25 -7.71 -4.17
CA MET A 757 6.06 -7.72 -2.96
C MET A 757 5.16 -7.21 -1.84
N THR A 758 4.42 -8.15 -1.26
CA THR A 758 3.84 -8.00 0.06
C THR A 758 4.95 -7.50 0.97
N VAL A 759 4.79 -6.28 1.47
CA VAL A 759 5.72 -5.67 2.41
C VAL A 759 5.89 -6.65 3.59
N ARG A 760 7.04 -7.33 3.66
CA ARG A 760 7.44 -8.35 4.65
C ARG A 760 6.48 -9.54 4.93
N ASN A 761 5.26 -9.65 4.38
CA ASN A 761 4.40 -10.83 4.64
C ASN A 761 4.98 -12.13 4.04
N GLY A 762 5.80 -12.03 2.99
CA GLY A 762 6.31 -13.19 2.26
C GLY A 762 7.18 -14.16 3.06
N TRP A 763 7.82 -13.76 4.17
CA TRP A 763 8.55 -14.73 4.99
C TRP A 763 7.62 -15.68 5.73
N LYS A 764 6.49 -15.19 6.22
CA LYS A 764 5.50 -16.01 6.93
C LYS A 764 4.76 -16.91 5.95
N ASP A 765 4.28 -16.37 4.83
CA ASP A 765 3.53 -17.17 3.84
C ASP A 765 4.42 -18.23 3.18
N MET A 766 5.69 -17.92 2.91
CA MET A 766 6.63 -18.88 2.34
C MET A 766 7.10 -19.93 3.37
N PHE A 767 7.16 -19.56 4.66
CA PHE A 767 7.39 -20.50 5.76
C PHE A 767 6.17 -21.39 5.97
N ASP A 768 4.96 -20.82 6.03
CA ASP A 768 3.70 -21.55 6.21
C ASP A 768 3.40 -22.45 5.00
N ALA A 769 3.69 -22.02 3.78
CA ALA A 769 3.62 -22.85 2.57
C ALA A 769 4.63 -24.00 2.61
N ARG A 770 5.88 -23.76 3.03
CA ARG A 770 6.85 -24.84 3.23
C ARG A 770 6.46 -25.79 4.36
N VAL A 771 5.85 -25.29 5.43
CA VAL A 771 5.32 -26.11 6.53
C VAL A 771 4.12 -26.92 6.08
N ALA A 772 3.25 -26.37 5.21
CA ALA A 772 2.15 -27.08 4.59
C ALA A 772 2.63 -28.16 3.61
N ASP A 773 3.64 -27.87 2.78
CA ASP A 773 4.26 -28.84 1.88
C ASP A 773 4.96 -29.98 2.66
N CYS A 774 5.62 -29.66 3.79
CA CYS A 774 6.18 -30.67 4.68
C CYS A 774 5.12 -31.51 5.41
N ARG A 775 3.89 -31.00 5.57
CA ARG A 775 2.75 -31.75 6.15
C ARG A 775 2.00 -32.60 5.12
N ALA A 776 2.06 -32.23 3.84
CA ALA A 776 1.47 -33.00 2.74
C ALA A 776 2.37 -34.15 2.25
N GLY A 777 3.64 -34.18 2.68
CA GLY A 777 4.65 -35.17 2.30
C GLY A 777 4.91 -36.31 3.31
N ASN A 778 4.05 -36.51 4.32
CA ASN A 778 4.12 -37.64 5.27
C ASN A 778 2.86 -38.49 5.24
#